data_AF-A0A7L0EY09-F1
#
_entry.id   AF-A0A7L0EY09-F1
#
_cell.length_a   1.000
_cell.length_b   1.000
_cell.length_c   1.000
_cell.angle_alpha   90.00
_cell.angle_beta   90.00
_cell.angle_gamma   90.00
#
_symmetry.space_group_name_H-M   'P 1'
#
loop_
_entity.id
_entity.type
_entity.pdbx_description
1 polymer ?
#
loop_
_entity_poly.entity_id
_entity_poly.type
_entity_poly.pdbx_seq_one_letter_code
_entity_poly.pdbx_strand_id
1 'polypeptide(L)'
;YGFINTCLKSLVVEKYGEETWEKLRLQAGVQDSFLTFEVYKDEITMQLVDKACKILGVPADMVLREFGEYFFEFCKRSGYDHMLRTLGGNLYEFIENLDALHSYLSLSYQAILFLFVFPQEMNAPSFRVEKNEDGSMHLHYYSDRRGLCHIVPGIIGAAALDFFNIEISMEILNQTEEEERTGKKEHTVFLVTQNPVFSYKERNKFSSSPQYLADSEKQIESQLHKEDLEKAKIALKDRGSSVCPVKKSHWKTIRGIITLGKGKLLRGFDPVYPKSLWVDTKTFCNGLPFHMVFDKELRVKQAGVSIQKIVPGLQTMGICLDHYFSIVHPEVPFTISSIQKFINSQFVFQTRREMMPESWKQRPMLELRGQMIWMESLQCMLYLCSPLLRTLHELEERQMHIADIAPHDVTRDLILLNQQRLAEMELSNQLERKKEELRILSKHLEEEKKKTEALLYAMLPQHVANQLKEGKQVEAGEFKECTILFSDVVTFTNICAQCEPIQIVLMLNSMYLRFDRLTTVHDVYKVETIGDAYMVVGGVPVPVPTHAERVANFALGMIMAAKGVQNPVSGNPIQIRVGIHTGPVLAGVVGEKMPRYCLFGDTVNIASRMESHGVPSKIHLSSSAYQCLKYKNFEMTERGEIEVKGKGKMHTYFLIRNKTATENEIMGRP
;
A
#
# COMPACT_ATOMS: atom_id res chain seq x y z
N TYR A 1 6.42 25.44 13.42
CA TYR A 1 6.15 24.11 12.80
C TYR A 1 7.44 23.35 12.58
N GLY A 2 7.39 22.03 12.75
CA GLY A 2 8.52 21.13 12.56
C GLY A 2 9.13 21.20 11.16
N PHE A 3 8.33 21.46 10.11
CA PHE A 3 8.82 21.66 8.75
C PHE A 3 9.94 22.73 8.65
N ILE A 4 9.79 23.86 9.36
CA ILE A 4 10.80 24.93 9.39
C ILE A 4 12.08 24.46 10.10
N ASN A 5 11.94 23.72 11.22
CA ASN A 5 13.08 23.20 11.98
C ASN A 5 13.81 22.09 11.23
N THR A 6 13.08 21.24 10.50
CA THR A 6 13.65 20.22 9.60
C THR A 6 14.43 20.87 8.46
N CYS A 7 13.91 21.95 7.88
CA CYS A 7 14.63 22.72 6.87
C CYS A 7 15.92 23.32 7.46
N LEU A 8 15.88 23.86 8.68
CA LEU A 8 17.05 24.44 9.33
C LEU A 8 18.11 23.36 9.62
N LYS A 9 17.69 22.17 10.07
CA LYS A 9 18.58 20.99 10.19
C LYS A 9 19.22 20.66 8.84
N SER A 10 18.42 20.54 7.78
CA SER A 10 18.89 20.20 6.43
C SER A 10 19.91 21.22 5.90
N LEU A 11 19.65 22.52 6.09
CA LEU A 11 20.58 23.59 5.73
C LEU A 11 21.94 23.43 6.42
N VAL A 12 21.93 23.21 7.75
CA VAL A 12 23.16 23.09 8.54
C VAL A 12 23.94 21.84 8.13
N VAL A 13 23.25 20.71 7.93
CA VAL A 13 23.88 19.45 7.52
C VAL A 13 24.48 19.56 6.11
N GLU A 14 23.76 20.12 5.15
CA GLU A 14 24.25 20.23 3.76
C GLU A 14 25.40 21.24 3.61
N LYS A 15 25.35 22.39 4.29
CA LYS A 15 26.41 23.41 4.18
C LYS A 15 27.60 23.20 5.12
N TYR A 16 27.37 22.67 6.33
CA TYR A 16 28.36 22.65 7.42
C TYR A 16 28.60 21.25 8.04
N GLY A 17 27.91 20.21 7.56
CA GLY A 17 28.07 18.82 8.00
C GLY A 17 27.32 18.46 9.29
N GLU A 18 27.16 17.15 9.53
CA GLU A 18 26.43 16.61 10.68
C GLU A 18 27.07 16.97 12.04
N GLU A 19 28.40 17.05 12.11
CA GLU A 19 29.11 17.43 13.35
C GLU A 19 28.73 18.84 13.83
N THR A 20 28.51 19.76 12.89
CA THR A 20 28.10 21.13 13.21
C THR A 20 26.66 21.16 13.71
N TRP A 21 25.79 20.33 13.13
CA TRP A 21 24.42 20.14 13.61
C TRP A 21 24.39 19.56 15.03
N GLU A 22 25.19 18.53 15.34
CA GLU A 22 25.24 17.95 16.69
C GLU A 22 25.69 18.96 17.75
N LYS A 23 26.74 19.74 17.46
CA LYS A 23 27.20 20.81 18.35
C LYS A 23 26.10 21.84 18.60
N LEU A 24 25.40 22.26 17.56
CA LEU A 24 24.32 23.23 17.63
C LEU A 24 23.14 22.67 18.44
N ARG A 25 22.74 21.41 18.18
CA ARG A 25 21.68 20.69 18.91
C ARG A 25 21.98 20.61 20.40
N LEU A 26 23.20 20.20 20.77
CA LEU A 26 23.63 20.06 22.17
C LEU A 26 23.65 21.42 22.89
N GLN A 27 24.10 22.49 22.22
CA GLN A 27 24.13 23.84 22.79
C GLN A 27 22.76 24.51 22.90
N ALA A 28 21.80 24.13 22.04
CA ALA A 28 20.43 24.61 22.08
C ALA A 28 19.51 23.74 22.95
N GLY A 29 19.94 22.53 23.34
CA GLY A 29 19.16 21.62 24.18
C GLY A 29 17.95 21.00 23.47
N VAL A 30 18.05 20.77 22.15
CA VAL A 30 16.91 20.35 21.32
C VAL A 30 16.99 18.85 20.96
N GLN A 31 15.84 18.24 20.67
CA GLN A 31 15.74 16.84 20.22
C GLN A 31 16.37 16.65 18.83
N ASP A 32 16.75 15.42 18.49
CA ASP A 32 17.48 15.14 17.23
C ASP A 32 16.61 15.17 15.97
N SER A 33 15.36 14.77 16.10
CA SER A 33 14.40 14.66 15.01
C SER A 33 13.21 15.57 15.27
N PHE A 34 12.89 16.42 14.31
CA PHE A 34 11.63 17.17 14.30
C PHE A 34 10.61 16.42 13.45
N LEU A 35 9.42 16.24 14.01
CA LEU A 35 8.27 15.77 13.24
C LEU A 35 7.71 16.94 12.44
N THR A 36 7.64 16.79 11.12
CA THR A 36 7.28 17.86 10.18
C THR A 36 5.97 18.58 10.52
N PHE A 37 4.95 17.82 10.96
CA PHE A 37 3.60 18.32 11.24
C PHE A 37 3.37 18.70 12.72
N GLU A 38 4.38 18.58 13.58
CA GLU A 38 4.29 18.97 14.98
C GLU A 38 4.57 20.47 15.16
N VAL A 39 3.84 21.12 16.08
CA VAL A 39 4.05 22.54 16.42
C VAL A 39 5.03 22.62 17.58
N TYR A 40 6.22 23.13 17.30
CA TYR A 40 7.23 23.48 18.31
C TYR A 40 7.10 24.96 18.67
N LYS A 41 7.48 25.30 19.92
CA LYS A 41 7.47 26.70 20.37
C LYS A 41 8.52 27.53 19.64
N ASP A 42 8.20 28.80 19.39
CA ASP A 42 9.04 29.72 18.63
C ASP A 42 10.42 29.96 19.29
N GLU A 43 10.53 29.83 20.62
CA GLU A 43 11.81 29.97 21.31
C GLU A 43 12.86 28.96 20.84
N ILE A 44 12.43 27.76 20.43
CA ILE A 44 13.34 26.71 19.96
C ILE A 44 14.00 27.16 18.65
N THR A 45 13.22 27.65 17.69
CA THR A 45 13.75 28.12 16.40
C THR A 45 14.65 29.34 16.60
N MET A 46 14.26 30.29 17.45
CA MET A 46 15.08 31.47 17.74
C MET A 46 16.38 31.12 18.47
N GLN A 47 16.36 30.15 19.38
CA GLN A 47 17.57 29.63 20.03
C GLN A 47 18.51 28.95 19.03
N LEU A 48 17.99 28.14 18.11
CA LEU A 48 18.80 27.50 17.07
C LEU A 48 19.48 28.55 16.18
N VAL A 49 18.77 29.62 15.80
CA VAL A 49 19.33 30.72 15.01
C VAL A 49 20.40 31.50 15.81
N ASP A 50 20.14 31.88 17.06
CA ASP A 50 21.12 32.58 17.91
C ASP A 50 22.41 31.75 18.11
N LYS A 51 22.27 30.43 18.32
CA LYS A 51 23.42 29.53 18.42
C LYS A 51 24.14 29.36 17.09
N ALA A 52 23.43 29.29 15.96
CA ALA A 52 24.04 29.28 14.63
C ALA A 52 24.87 30.54 14.39
N CYS A 53 24.36 31.72 14.76
CA CYS A 53 25.08 32.99 14.64
C CYS A 53 26.39 32.97 15.42
N LYS A 54 26.37 32.44 16.66
CA LYS A 54 27.55 32.32 17.53
C LYS A 54 28.61 31.37 16.97
N ILE A 55 28.19 30.26 16.35
CA ILE A 55 29.10 29.27 15.77
C ILE A 55 29.71 29.78 14.45
N LEU A 56 28.90 30.43 13.61
CA LEU A 56 29.31 30.88 12.28
C LEU A 56 30.00 32.26 12.29
N GLY A 57 29.81 33.06 13.34
CA GLY A 57 30.38 34.41 13.43
C GLY A 57 29.71 35.43 12.51
N VAL A 58 28.47 35.16 12.10
CA VAL A 58 27.69 35.96 11.14
C VAL A 58 26.46 36.54 11.86
N PRO A 59 26.03 37.79 11.56
CA PRO A 59 24.85 38.37 12.20
C PRO A 59 23.55 37.62 11.80
N ALA A 60 22.54 37.73 12.66
CA ALA A 60 21.31 36.95 12.55
C ALA A 60 20.48 37.24 11.29
N ASP A 61 20.52 38.48 10.79
CA ASP A 61 19.86 38.90 9.55
C ASP A 61 20.41 38.15 8.33
N MET A 62 21.73 37.98 8.23
CA MET A 62 22.36 37.22 7.15
C MET A 62 22.09 35.73 7.26
N VAL A 63 22.11 35.16 8.47
CA VAL A 63 21.75 33.75 8.69
C VAL A 63 20.29 33.48 8.30
N LEU A 64 19.37 34.38 8.67
CA LEU A 64 17.94 34.26 8.33
C LEU A 64 17.68 34.47 6.83
N ARG A 65 18.43 35.35 6.17
CA ARG A 65 18.36 35.52 4.72
C ARG A 65 18.81 34.27 3.97
N GLU A 66 19.97 33.73 4.33
CA GLU A 66 20.49 32.45 3.79
C GLU A 66 19.52 31.29 4.06
N PHE A 67 18.93 31.27 5.26
CA PHE A 67 17.87 30.32 5.58
C PHE A 67 16.65 30.48 4.67
N GLY A 68 16.21 31.72 4.37
CA GLY A 68 15.10 31.98 3.45
C GLY A 68 15.36 31.50 2.03
N GLU A 69 16.57 31.72 1.50
CA GLU A 69 16.97 31.25 0.16
C GLU A 69 16.92 29.71 0.09
N TYR A 70 17.50 29.04 1.08
CA TYR A 70 17.48 27.59 1.17
C TYR A 70 16.07 27.04 1.42
N PHE A 71 15.27 27.73 2.24
CA PHE A 71 13.89 27.32 2.53
C PHE A 71 13.03 27.28 1.28
N PHE A 72 13.21 28.24 0.36
CA PHE A 72 12.53 28.22 -0.93
C PHE A 72 12.93 26.99 -1.76
N GLU A 73 14.23 26.68 -1.84
CA GLU A 73 14.71 25.49 -2.53
C GLU A 73 14.22 24.19 -1.87
N PHE A 74 14.21 24.14 -0.54
CA PHE A 74 13.71 23.02 0.24
C PHE A 74 12.22 22.78 -0.01
N CYS A 75 11.41 23.84 -0.09
CA CYS A 75 9.99 23.75 -0.46
C CYS A 75 9.81 23.12 -1.85
N LYS A 76 10.63 23.51 -2.84
CA LYS A 76 10.60 22.89 -4.17
C LYS A 76 10.94 21.40 -4.12
N ARG A 77 12.02 21.03 -3.42
CA ARG A 77 12.43 19.62 -3.24
C ARG A 77 11.38 18.79 -2.48
N SER A 78 10.60 19.43 -1.61
CA SER A 78 9.51 18.82 -0.84
C SER A 78 8.21 18.62 -1.65
N GLY A 79 8.21 18.92 -2.95
CA GLY A 79 7.06 18.69 -3.84
C GLY A 79 6.16 19.90 -4.07
N TYR A 80 6.50 21.08 -3.54
CA TYR A 80 5.73 22.32 -3.76
C TYR A 80 6.15 23.12 -5.01
N ASP A 81 7.13 22.64 -5.81
CA ASP A 81 7.67 23.36 -6.98
C ASP A 81 6.59 23.80 -7.98
N HIS A 82 5.73 22.86 -8.41
CA HIS A 82 4.67 23.17 -9.37
C HIS A 82 3.68 24.21 -8.81
N MET A 83 3.31 24.10 -7.53
CA MET A 83 2.40 25.03 -6.87
C MET A 83 3.00 26.44 -6.86
N LEU A 84 4.24 26.57 -6.37
CA LEU A 84 4.95 27.85 -6.29
C LEU A 84 5.14 28.50 -7.66
N ARG A 85 5.48 27.73 -8.70
CA ARG A 85 5.67 28.24 -10.06
C ARG A 85 4.39 28.79 -10.69
N THR A 86 3.23 28.30 -10.25
CA THR A 86 1.91 28.69 -10.81
C THR A 86 1.25 29.87 -10.10
N LEU A 87 1.84 30.42 -9.03
CA LEU A 87 1.22 31.47 -8.23
C LEU A 87 1.07 32.82 -8.94
N GLY A 88 1.93 33.14 -9.92
CA GLY A 88 1.85 34.40 -10.64
C GLY A 88 2.73 34.44 -11.88
N GLY A 89 2.33 35.23 -12.88
CA GLY A 89 3.10 35.43 -14.11
C GLY A 89 4.24 36.44 -13.96
N ASN A 90 4.25 37.21 -12.87
CA ASN A 90 5.30 38.15 -12.50
C ASN A 90 5.46 38.19 -10.98
N LEU A 91 6.51 38.87 -10.50
CA LEU A 91 6.83 38.95 -9.07
C LEU A 91 5.72 39.63 -8.23
N TYR A 92 5.01 40.60 -8.80
CA TYR A 92 3.90 41.29 -8.11
C TYR A 92 2.74 40.31 -7.86
N GLU A 93 2.26 39.64 -8.91
CA GLU A 93 1.19 38.63 -8.82
C GLU A 93 1.59 37.45 -7.91
N PHE A 94 2.86 37.04 -7.97
CA PHE A 94 3.38 35.98 -7.09
C PHE A 94 3.22 36.34 -5.61
N ILE A 95 3.62 37.56 -5.24
CA ILE A 95 3.52 38.07 -3.86
C ILE A 95 2.06 38.25 -3.43
N GLU A 96 1.23 38.81 -4.31
CA GLU A 96 -0.20 39.05 -4.05
C GLU A 96 -0.95 37.73 -3.73
N ASN A 97 -0.54 36.62 -4.34
CA ASN A 97 -1.15 35.30 -4.13
C ASN A 97 -0.54 34.47 -2.99
N LEU A 98 0.47 34.98 -2.25
CA LEU A 98 1.09 34.24 -1.14
C LEU A 98 0.11 33.97 0.02
N ASP A 99 -0.77 34.92 0.33
CA ASP A 99 -1.76 34.75 1.40
C ASP A 99 -2.78 33.64 1.06
N ALA A 100 -3.15 33.52 -0.22
CA ALA A 100 -4.02 32.46 -0.70
C ALA A 100 -3.34 31.09 -0.60
N LEU A 101 -2.05 31.00 -0.95
CA LEU A 101 -1.24 29.81 -0.75
C LEU A 101 -1.18 29.41 0.73
N HIS A 102 -0.87 30.35 1.62
CA HIS A 102 -0.81 30.10 3.06
C HIS A 102 -2.15 29.62 3.62
N SER A 103 -3.25 30.20 3.15
CA SER A 103 -4.60 29.75 3.50
C SER A 103 -4.86 28.30 3.07
N TYR A 104 -4.40 27.91 1.87
CA TYR A 104 -4.49 26.53 1.39
C TYR A 104 -3.63 25.58 2.22
N LEU A 105 -2.39 25.97 2.52
CA LEU A 105 -1.47 25.19 3.34
C LEU A 105 -2.04 25.00 4.75
N SER A 106 -2.56 26.04 5.39
CA SER A 106 -3.18 25.93 6.72
C SER A 106 -4.26 24.84 6.76
N LEU A 107 -5.13 24.76 5.75
CA LEU A 107 -6.14 23.71 5.63
C LEU A 107 -5.56 22.31 5.43
N SER A 108 -4.51 22.17 4.62
CA SER A 108 -3.85 20.88 4.40
C SER A 108 -3.18 20.35 5.67
N TYR A 109 -2.51 21.22 6.43
CA TYR A 109 -1.86 20.87 7.70
C TYR A 109 -2.92 20.55 8.78
N GLN A 110 -4.05 21.28 8.81
CA GLN A 110 -5.18 21.01 9.72
C GLN A 110 -5.89 19.68 9.42
N ALA A 111 -6.07 19.33 8.14
CA ALA A 111 -6.70 18.08 7.71
C ALA A 111 -5.86 16.84 8.09
N ILE A 112 -4.53 16.96 8.06
CA ILE A 112 -3.60 15.90 8.50
C ILE A 112 -3.60 15.77 10.03
N LEU A 113 -3.73 16.88 10.76
CA LEU A 113 -3.76 16.92 12.23
C LEU A 113 -5.09 16.43 12.85
N PHE A 114 -6.17 16.29 12.09
CA PHE A 114 -7.41 15.66 12.58
C PHE A 114 -7.22 14.18 12.97
N LEU A 115 -6.12 13.54 12.53
CA LEU A 115 -5.69 12.22 12.99
C LEU A 115 -4.97 12.25 14.35
N PHE A 116 -4.57 13.42 14.86
CA PHE A 116 -3.79 13.59 16.10
C PHE A 116 -4.37 14.70 16.99
N VAL A 117 -5.32 14.33 17.86
CA VAL A 117 -5.86 14.91 19.13
C VAL A 117 -5.80 16.44 19.47
N PHE A 118 -5.02 17.33 18.84
CA PHE A 118 -5.11 18.78 19.08
C PHE A 118 -4.83 19.59 17.80
N PRO A 119 -5.85 20.14 17.12
CA PRO A 119 -5.64 20.96 15.93
C PRO A 119 -5.12 22.35 16.34
N GLN A 120 -3.84 22.64 16.10
CA GLN A 120 -3.34 24.01 16.06
C GLN A 120 -3.22 24.47 14.60
N GLU A 121 -3.85 25.60 14.29
CA GLU A 121 -3.85 26.21 12.96
C GLU A 121 -2.50 26.83 12.63
N MET A 122 -2.12 26.78 11.35
CA MET A 122 -0.88 27.39 10.90
C MET A 122 -1.00 28.90 10.94
N ASN A 123 -0.30 29.53 11.88
CA ASN A 123 -0.21 30.99 11.92
C ASN A 123 0.79 31.48 10.86
N ALA A 124 0.25 31.94 9.73
CA ALA A 124 0.99 32.39 8.57
C ALA A 124 1.12 33.92 8.54
N PRO A 125 2.25 34.47 8.08
CA PRO A 125 2.36 35.89 7.84
C PRO A 125 1.50 36.31 6.63
N SER A 126 1.09 37.58 6.62
CA SER A 126 0.34 38.19 5.52
C SER A 126 1.21 39.17 4.72
N PHE A 127 1.01 39.17 3.41
CA PHE A 127 1.72 40.00 2.46
C PHE A 127 0.78 40.91 1.68
N ARG A 128 1.14 42.20 1.62
CA ARG A 128 0.49 43.18 0.77
C ARG A 128 1.53 43.93 -0.04
N VAL A 129 1.29 44.08 -1.33
CA VAL A 129 2.20 44.76 -2.24
C VAL A 129 1.52 45.97 -2.87
N GLU A 130 2.21 47.10 -2.90
CA GLU A 130 1.78 48.32 -3.58
C GLU A 130 2.81 48.67 -4.65
N LYS A 131 2.32 49.00 -5.86
CA LYS A 131 3.18 49.34 -6.99
C LYS A 131 3.32 50.86 -7.10
N ASN A 132 4.56 51.34 -7.12
CA ASN A 132 4.83 52.76 -7.34
C ASN A 132 4.89 53.08 -8.84
N GLU A 133 4.69 54.36 -9.19
CA GLU A 133 4.79 54.85 -10.56
C GLU A 133 6.20 54.63 -11.16
N ASP A 134 7.23 54.66 -10.32
CA ASP A 134 8.64 54.47 -10.69
C ASP A 134 9.01 53.00 -10.99
N GLY A 135 8.08 52.07 -10.84
CA GLY A 135 8.31 50.64 -11.08
C GLY A 135 8.90 49.86 -9.89
N SER A 136 9.25 50.54 -8.80
CA SER A 136 9.52 49.90 -7.50
C SER A 136 8.22 49.44 -6.82
N MET A 137 8.32 48.55 -5.84
CA MET A 137 7.17 48.06 -5.09
C MET A 137 7.41 48.19 -3.59
N HIS A 138 6.37 48.59 -2.85
CA HIS A 138 6.36 48.52 -1.39
C HIS A 138 5.72 47.20 -0.97
N LEU A 139 6.49 46.37 -0.25
CA LEU A 139 6.00 45.13 0.32
C LEU A 139 5.77 45.31 1.81
N HIS A 140 4.50 45.19 2.22
CA HIS A 140 4.08 45.15 3.60
C HIS A 140 4.05 43.69 4.08
N TYR A 141 4.79 43.42 5.14
CA TYR A 141 4.85 42.15 5.83
C TYR A 141 4.23 42.28 7.22
N TYR A 142 3.23 41.46 7.51
CA TYR A 142 2.57 41.40 8.82
C TYR A 142 2.80 40.03 9.45
N SER A 143 3.25 40.01 10.71
CA SER A 143 3.46 38.78 11.46
C SER A 143 3.17 38.94 12.95
N ASP A 144 2.67 37.88 13.57
CA ASP A 144 2.53 37.80 15.03
C ASP A 144 3.87 37.53 15.72
N ARG A 145 4.88 37.08 14.95
CA ARG A 145 6.21 36.72 15.45
C ARG A 145 7.21 37.81 15.13
N ARG A 146 8.06 38.13 16.10
CA ARG A 146 9.06 39.20 15.99
C ARG A 146 10.39 38.70 15.45
N GLY A 147 11.03 39.49 14.60
CA GLY A 147 12.42 39.28 14.17
C GLY A 147 12.61 38.23 13.07
N LEU A 148 11.51 37.72 12.50
CA LEU A 148 11.54 36.77 11.36
C LEU A 148 11.44 37.47 10.00
N CYS A 149 11.29 38.79 9.97
CA CYS A 149 11.16 39.59 8.74
C CYS A 149 12.38 39.42 7.81
N HIS A 150 13.57 39.14 8.34
CA HIS A 150 14.80 38.93 7.56
C HIS A 150 14.81 37.65 6.70
N ILE A 151 13.87 36.73 6.91
CA ILE A 151 13.70 35.55 6.05
C ILE A 151 13.09 35.96 4.69
N VAL A 152 12.23 36.98 4.68
CA VAL A 152 11.45 37.41 3.51
C VAL A 152 12.35 37.82 2.33
N PRO A 153 13.40 38.64 2.51
CA PRO A 153 14.34 38.94 1.43
C PRO A 153 14.99 37.71 0.79
N GLY A 154 15.31 36.68 1.58
CA GLY A 154 15.89 35.44 1.06
C GLY A 154 14.90 34.64 0.22
N ILE A 155 13.67 34.46 0.71
CA ILE A 155 12.63 33.72 -0.01
C ILE A 155 12.24 34.43 -1.31
N ILE A 156 11.90 35.73 -1.23
CA ILE A 156 11.45 36.50 -2.39
C ILE A 156 12.61 36.70 -3.38
N GLY A 157 13.84 36.88 -2.88
CA GLY A 157 15.04 36.96 -3.71
C GLY A 157 15.29 35.68 -4.51
N ALA A 158 15.23 34.52 -3.85
CA ALA A 158 15.36 33.23 -4.51
C ALA A 158 14.24 32.99 -5.54
N ALA A 159 12.99 33.31 -5.19
CA ALA A 159 11.85 33.19 -6.10
C ALA A 159 11.98 34.10 -7.33
N ALA A 160 12.40 35.36 -7.13
CA ALA A 160 12.61 36.33 -8.20
C ALA A 160 13.68 35.86 -9.20
N LEU A 161 14.78 35.33 -8.69
CA LEU A 161 15.88 34.85 -9.52
C LEU A 161 15.51 33.56 -10.27
N ASP A 162 14.96 32.57 -9.56
CA ASP A 162 14.70 31.24 -10.12
C ASP A 162 13.48 31.19 -11.06
N PHE A 163 12.40 31.90 -10.72
CA PHE A 163 11.16 31.85 -11.52
C PHE A 163 11.08 32.94 -12.58
N PHE A 164 11.59 34.14 -12.29
CA PHE A 164 11.42 35.30 -13.15
C PHE A 164 12.72 35.81 -13.78
N ASN A 165 13.88 35.25 -13.38
CA ASN A 165 15.22 35.70 -13.80
C ASN A 165 15.42 37.21 -13.56
N ILE A 166 14.98 37.68 -12.39
CA ILE A 166 15.09 39.07 -11.92
C ILE A 166 15.92 39.06 -10.65
N GLU A 167 16.94 39.91 -10.59
CA GLU A 167 17.68 40.17 -9.36
C GLU A 167 16.97 41.31 -8.63
N ILE A 168 16.68 41.11 -7.35
CA ILE A 168 15.99 42.13 -6.56
C ILE A 168 16.88 42.59 -5.41
N SER A 169 16.78 43.87 -5.08
CA SER A 169 17.23 44.38 -3.79
C SER A 169 16.02 44.76 -2.96
N MET A 170 16.05 44.32 -1.69
CA MET A 170 15.00 44.57 -0.71
C MET A 170 15.62 45.29 0.49
N GLU A 171 15.16 46.51 0.75
CA GLU A 171 15.60 47.33 1.88
C GLU A 171 14.45 47.57 2.86
N ILE A 172 14.71 47.51 4.16
CA ILE A 172 13.70 47.79 5.19
C ILE A 172 13.54 49.31 5.31
N LEU A 173 12.36 49.84 4.98
CA LEU A 173 12.03 51.25 5.12
C LEU A 173 11.47 51.59 6.50
N ASN A 174 10.62 50.72 7.03
CA ASN A 174 9.93 50.94 8.29
C ASN A 174 9.68 49.61 9.01
N GLN A 175 9.78 49.62 10.33
CA GLN A 175 9.48 48.49 11.20
C GLN A 175 8.73 49.01 12.42
N THR A 176 7.44 48.68 12.50
CA THR A 176 6.52 49.16 13.54
C THR A 176 5.82 48.00 14.22
N GLU A 177 5.49 48.16 15.50
CA GLU A 177 4.57 47.26 16.21
C GLU A 177 3.18 47.88 16.24
N GLU A 178 2.21 47.19 15.64
CA GLU A 178 0.81 47.61 15.63
C GLU A 178 0.00 46.73 16.59
N GLU A 179 -0.88 47.34 17.39
CA GLU A 179 -1.72 46.62 18.33
C GLU A 179 -3.03 46.21 17.65
N GLU A 180 -3.25 44.90 17.50
CA GLU A 180 -4.46 44.30 16.93
C GLU A 180 -5.20 43.42 17.94
N ARG A 181 -6.35 42.85 17.54
CA ARG A 181 -7.24 42.07 18.40
C ARG A 181 -6.56 40.84 19.05
N THR A 182 -5.56 40.25 18.40
CA THR A 182 -4.81 39.07 18.89
C THR A 182 -3.52 39.44 19.64
N GLY A 183 -3.15 40.73 19.69
CA GLY A 183 -1.90 41.21 20.29
C GLY A 183 -1.10 42.13 19.36
N LYS A 184 0.16 42.37 19.71
CA LYS A 184 1.06 43.22 18.92
C LYS A 184 1.59 42.46 17.70
N LYS A 185 1.30 42.94 16.50
CA LYS A 185 1.84 42.44 15.24
C LYS A 185 3.03 43.27 14.78
N GLU A 186 4.06 42.60 14.29
CA GLU A 186 5.17 43.22 13.60
C GLU A 186 4.73 43.57 12.17
N HIS A 187 4.83 44.85 11.83
CA HIS A 187 4.61 45.36 10.48
C HIS A 187 5.92 45.91 9.94
N THR A 188 6.46 45.26 8.91
CA THR A 188 7.70 45.67 8.23
C THR A 188 7.39 46.06 6.80
N VAL A 189 7.87 47.21 6.36
CA VAL A 189 7.74 47.69 4.98
C VAL A 189 9.08 47.58 4.27
N PHE A 190 9.11 46.83 3.19
CA PHE A 190 10.28 46.68 2.32
C PHE A 190 10.12 47.50 1.04
N LEU A 191 11.18 48.20 0.64
CA LEU A 191 11.33 48.71 -0.71
C LEU A 191 11.93 47.62 -1.60
N VAL A 192 11.19 47.19 -2.61
CA VAL A 192 11.63 46.20 -3.58
C VAL A 192 11.96 46.89 -4.90
N THR A 193 13.23 46.86 -5.29
CA THR A 193 13.71 47.34 -6.58
C THR A 193 14.15 46.17 -7.46
N GLN A 194 13.66 46.14 -8.70
CA GLN A 194 13.89 45.05 -9.64
C GLN A 194 14.99 45.42 -10.64
N ASN A 195 16.04 44.60 -10.70
CA ASN A 195 17.12 44.69 -11.69
C ASN A 195 17.04 43.45 -12.61
N PRO A 196 16.73 43.60 -13.91
CA PRO A 196 16.69 42.46 -14.81
C PRO A 196 18.08 41.86 -15.00
N VAL A 197 18.22 40.54 -14.81
CA VAL A 197 19.49 39.83 -15.05
C VAL A 197 19.73 39.73 -16.55
N PHE A 198 20.68 40.51 -17.07
CA PHE A 198 21.16 40.35 -18.44
C PHE A 198 22.01 39.07 -18.55
N SER A 199 21.60 38.12 -19.39
CA SER A 199 22.36 36.92 -19.81
C SER A 199 22.86 37.16 -21.26
N TYR A 200 24.07 36.86 -21.75
CA TYR A 200 25.20 36.01 -21.37
C TYR A 200 26.41 36.47 -22.23
N LYS A 201 27.52 36.94 -21.64
CA LYS A 201 28.88 37.00 -22.25
C LYS A 201 29.85 37.55 -21.19
N GLU A 202 30.26 36.71 -20.23
CA GLU A 202 31.51 36.84 -19.42
C GLU A 202 31.41 35.97 -18.15
N ARG A 203 31.35 34.65 -18.31
CA ARG A 203 31.62 33.70 -17.20
C ARG A 203 32.46 32.50 -17.62
N ASN A 204 33.27 32.64 -18.68
CA ASN A 204 34.32 31.69 -19.02
C ASN A 204 35.69 32.28 -18.69
N LYS A 205 36.03 32.29 -17.40
CA LYS A 205 37.40 32.25 -16.86
C LYS A 205 37.25 31.96 -15.38
N PHE A 206 37.83 30.84 -14.93
CA PHE A 206 37.78 30.27 -13.57
C PHE A 206 36.60 29.35 -13.23
N SER A 207 36.66 28.12 -13.72
CA SER A 207 36.74 26.93 -12.85
C SER A 207 36.99 25.69 -13.71
N SER A 208 38.15 25.06 -13.52
CA SER A 208 38.54 23.79 -14.11
C SER A 208 37.82 22.63 -13.41
N SER A 209 37.07 21.82 -14.17
CA SER A 209 36.54 20.53 -13.72
C SER A 209 37.33 19.39 -14.41
N PRO A 210 37.64 18.27 -13.73
CA PRO A 210 38.41 17.17 -14.34
C PRO A 210 37.54 16.32 -15.28
N GLN A 211 38.16 15.88 -16.37
CA GLN A 211 37.62 14.89 -17.31
C GLN A 211 37.55 13.51 -16.65
N TYR A 212 36.49 12.73 -16.90
CA TYR A 212 36.51 11.35 -17.41
C TYR A 212 35.08 10.78 -17.49
N LEU A 213 34.83 10.02 -18.58
CA LEU A 213 33.65 9.20 -18.93
C LEU A 213 32.45 9.91 -19.58
N ALA A 214 32.60 10.22 -20.88
CA ALA A 214 31.49 10.27 -21.83
C ALA A 214 32.01 9.89 -23.23
N ASP A 215 32.25 8.60 -23.47
CA ASP A 215 32.42 8.01 -24.80
C ASP A 215 31.32 6.96 -24.99
N SER A 216 30.18 7.39 -25.52
CA SER A 216 29.20 6.63 -26.32
C SER A 216 28.09 7.60 -26.71
N GLU A 217 27.54 7.47 -27.92
CA GLU A 217 26.47 8.31 -28.51
C GLU A 217 26.88 9.57 -29.29
N LYS A 218 27.99 9.51 -30.05
CA LYS A 218 28.16 10.36 -31.25
C LYS A 218 28.60 9.55 -32.45
N GLN A 219 27.65 8.79 -33.01
CA GLN A 219 27.67 8.31 -34.39
C GLN A 219 26.25 7.82 -34.68
N ILE A 220 25.41 8.63 -35.36
CA ILE A 220 24.27 8.19 -36.20
C ILE A 220 23.57 9.37 -36.94
N GLU A 221 23.66 10.63 -36.52
CA GLU A 221 22.85 11.71 -37.16
C GLU A 221 23.62 12.69 -38.07
N SER A 222 24.44 12.22 -38.99
CA SER A 222 24.98 13.12 -40.02
C SER A 222 25.32 12.44 -41.34
N GLN A 223 24.31 11.92 -42.04
CA GLN A 223 24.36 11.64 -43.48
C GLN A 223 22.98 11.18 -43.95
N LEU A 224 22.20 12.09 -44.56
CA LEU A 224 21.13 11.85 -45.56
C LEU A 224 20.15 13.03 -45.56
N HIS A 225 20.38 13.96 -46.49
CA HIS A 225 19.37 14.76 -47.21
C HIS A 225 19.99 16.09 -47.69
N LYS A 226 20.85 16.00 -48.69
CA LYS A 226 21.14 17.12 -49.60
C LYS A 226 20.92 16.80 -51.08
N GLU A 227 20.61 15.55 -51.44
CA GLU A 227 20.40 15.14 -52.84
C GLU A 227 18.91 14.93 -53.24
N ASP A 228 17.98 14.84 -52.28
CA ASP A 228 16.55 14.64 -52.58
C ASP A 228 15.76 15.94 -52.78
N LEU A 229 16.33 17.09 -52.41
CA LEU A 229 15.62 18.37 -52.47
C LEU A 229 15.61 19.01 -53.87
N GLU A 230 16.51 18.59 -54.77
CA GLU A 230 16.57 19.10 -56.15
C GLU A 230 15.73 18.30 -57.16
N LYS A 231 15.52 17.00 -56.94
CA LYS A 231 14.68 16.17 -57.82
C LYS A 231 13.18 16.49 -57.73
N ALA A 232 12.72 17.01 -56.59
CA ALA A 232 11.30 17.33 -56.37
C ALA A 232 10.82 18.63 -57.05
N LYS A 233 11.74 19.51 -57.49
CA LYS A 233 11.38 20.82 -58.08
C LYS A 233 11.06 20.79 -59.58
N ILE A 234 11.36 19.69 -60.29
CA ILE A 234 11.21 19.61 -61.76
C ILE A 234 9.87 18.98 -62.19
N ALA A 235 9.16 18.28 -61.31
CA ALA A 235 7.99 17.47 -61.69
C ALA A 235 6.60 18.15 -61.57
N LEU A 236 6.50 19.46 -61.30
CA LEU A 236 5.23 20.13 -60.96
C LEU A 236 4.80 21.25 -61.90
N LYS A 237 5.23 21.18 -63.17
CA LYS A 237 4.86 22.18 -64.20
C LYS A 237 4.11 21.61 -65.40
N ASP A 238 3.38 20.51 -65.25
CA ASP A 238 2.53 20.07 -66.36
C ASP A 238 1.20 19.43 -65.93
N ARG A 239 0.15 19.92 -66.62
CA ARG A 239 -1.23 19.41 -66.74
C ARG A 239 -2.26 19.73 -65.64
N GLY A 240 -3.34 20.35 -66.10
CA GLY A 240 -4.55 20.64 -65.35
C GLY A 240 -5.75 19.75 -65.72
N SER A 241 -6.87 20.15 -65.10
CA SER A 241 -8.27 19.75 -65.24
C SER A 241 -8.80 18.61 -64.35
N SER A 242 -9.94 18.95 -63.72
CA SER A 242 -11.06 18.10 -63.30
C SER A 242 -11.17 17.62 -61.82
N VAL A 243 -12.18 18.21 -61.14
CA VAL A 243 -13.03 17.74 -60.02
C VAL A 243 -12.47 17.70 -58.57
N CYS A 244 -13.21 18.36 -57.66
CA CYS A 244 -13.03 18.55 -56.21
C CYS A 244 -13.21 17.26 -55.36
N PRO A 245 -13.04 17.26 -54.01
CA PRO A 245 -12.42 18.24 -53.08
C PRO A 245 -11.36 17.58 -52.16
N VAL A 246 -10.54 18.36 -51.41
CA VAL A 246 -10.06 18.09 -50.02
C VAL A 246 -8.80 18.91 -49.65
N LYS A 247 -8.89 19.55 -48.46
CA LYS A 247 -7.85 20.09 -47.55
C LYS A 247 -6.76 21.01 -48.11
N LYS A 248 -6.96 22.33 -47.92
CA LYS A 248 -5.85 23.30 -47.85
C LYS A 248 -5.40 23.54 -46.41
N SER A 249 -4.09 23.35 -46.26
CA SER A 249 -3.18 23.47 -45.12
C SER A 249 -3.48 24.55 -44.07
N HIS A 250 -3.57 24.03 -42.85
CA HIS A 250 -3.58 24.66 -41.52
C HIS A 250 -2.58 25.82 -41.32
N TRP A 251 -1.48 25.85 -42.07
CA TRP A 251 -0.36 26.77 -41.79
C TRP A 251 -0.52 28.20 -42.34
N LYS A 252 -1.41 28.43 -43.31
CA LYS A 252 -1.75 29.78 -43.79
C LYS A 252 -2.82 30.47 -42.94
N THR A 253 -3.76 29.70 -42.40
CA THR A 253 -4.75 30.18 -41.43
C THR A 253 -4.05 30.59 -40.13
N ILE A 254 -3.07 29.80 -39.66
CA ILE A 254 -2.27 30.13 -38.48
C ILE A 254 -1.44 31.41 -38.69
N ARG A 255 -0.85 31.62 -39.87
CA ARG A 255 -0.10 32.85 -40.15
C ARG A 255 -1.00 34.10 -40.23
N GLY A 256 -2.24 33.94 -40.71
CA GLY A 256 -3.25 35.01 -40.70
C GLY A 256 -3.79 35.32 -39.30
N ILE A 257 -3.90 34.31 -38.43
CA ILE A 257 -4.32 34.45 -37.02
C ILE A 257 -3.21 35.12 -36.19
N ILE A 258 -1.93 34.81 -36.44
CA ILE A 258 -0.79 35.43 -35.73
C ILE A 258 -0.66 36.94 -36.03
N THR A 259 -1.20 37.43 -37.14
CA THR A 259 -1.21 38.86 -37.49
C THR A 259 -2.45 39.63 -37.03
N LEU A 260 -3.45 38.96 -36.44
CA LEU A 260 -4.74 39.56 -36.06
C LEU A 260 -4.83 39.79 -34.54
N GLY A 261 -3.88 40.57 -34.03
CA GLY A 261 -3.87 41.04 -32.66
C GLY A 261 -2.63 41.86 -32.38
N LYS A 262 -2.73 43.18 -32.45
CA LYS A 262 -1.75 44.07 -31.80
C LYS A 262 -1.87 43.85 -30.29
N GLY A 263 -1.10 42.91 -29.75
CA GLY A 263 -0.94 42.71 -28.32
C GLY A 263 0.48 42.26 -28.06
N LYS A 264 1.25 43.07 -27.33
CA LYS A 264 2.58 42.67 -26.85
C LYS A 264 2.41 41.43 -25.99
N LEU A 265 2.80 40.26 -26.48
CA LEU A 265 3.02 39.12 -25.60
C LEU A 265 4.32 39.37 -24.81
N LEU A 266 4.19 39.31 -23.48
CA LEU A 266 5.22 39.14 -22.44
C LEU A 266 5.88 40.36 -21.75
N ARG A 267 5.45 41.61 -21.97
CA ARG A 267 5.63 42.70 -20.96
C ARG A 267 4.54 43.78 -21.11
N GLY A 268 3.64 43.85 -20.13
CA GLY A 268 2.56 44.85 -20.02
C GLY A 268 1.23 44.37 -20.56
N PHE A 269 0.40 43.77 -19.69
CA PHE A 269 -1.01 43.53 -19.95
C PHE A 269 -1.79 44.77 -19.50
N ASP A 270 -2.50 45.41 -20.42
CA ASP A 270 -3.45 46.49 -20.12
C ASP A 270 -4.88 45.96 -20.30
N PRO A 271 -5.69 45.88 -19.23
CA PRO A 271 -7.06 45.40 -19.32
C PRO A 271 -7.93 46.35 -20.16
N VAL A 272 -8.78 45.78 -21.01
CA VAL A 272 -9.77 46.54 -21.78
C VAL A 272 -11.12 46.47 -21.07
N TYR A 273 -11.63 47.61 -20.63
CA TYR A 273 -12.92 47.69 -19.95
C TYR A 273 -14.04 48.09 -20.92
N PRO A 274 -15.21 47.43 -20.88
CA PRO A 274 -16.37 47.82 -21.67
C PRO A 274 -16.93 49.17 -21.18
N LYS A 275 -17.51 49.96 -22.10
CA LYS A 275 -18.09 51.27 -21.79
C LYS A 275 -19.38 51.21 -20.96
N SER A 276 -20.06 50.06 -20.95
CA SER A 276 -21.30 49.83 -20.21
C SER A 276 -21.31 48.44 -19.60
N LEU A 277 -21.91 48.33 -18.40
CA LEU A 277 -22.21 47.04 -17.78
C LEU A 277 -23.45 46.43 -18.44
N TRP A 278 -23.35 45.19 -18.92
CA TRP A 278 -24.44 44.48 -19.60
C TRP A 278 -25.27 43.58 -18.67
N VAL A 279 -24.88 43.51 -17.38
CA VAL A 279 -25.57 42.73 -16.36
C VAL A 279 -26.38 43.68 -15.50
N ASP A 280 -27.69 43.46 -15.43
CA ASP A 280 -28.56 44.21 -14.53
C ASP A 280 -28.40 43.74 -13.07
N THR A 281 -28.81 44.57 -12.13
CA THR A 281 -28.63 44.31 -10.69
C THR A 281 -29.33 43.03 -10.23
N LYS A 282 -30.51 42.71 -10.78
CA LYS A 282 -31.26 41.51 -10.42
C LYS A 282 -30.55 40.26 -10.95
N THR A 283 -30.05 40.29 -12.17
CA THR A 283 -29.25 39.18 -12.72
C THR A 283 -27.95 38.99 -11.95
N PHE A 284 -27.28 40.07 -11.55
CA PHE A 284 -26.06 39.98 -10.73
C PHE A 284 -26.34 39.32 -9.37
N CYS A 285 -27.39 39.74 -8.65
CA CYS A 285 -27.70 39.19 -7.33
C CYS A 285 -28.20 37.73 -7.35
N ASN A 286 -28.79 37.29 -8.47
CA ASN A 286 -29.14 35.89 -8.70
C ASN A 286 -27.93 35.05 -9.14
N GLY A 287 -27.05 35.63 -9.96
CA GLY A 287 -25.83 34.98 -10.44
C GLY A 287 -24.85 34.72 -9.30
N LEU A 288 -24.67 35.69 -8.39
CA LEU A 288 -23.81 35.57 -7.22
C LEU A 288 -24.68 35.52 -5.96
N PRO A 289 -25.21 34.35 -5.57
CA PRO A 289 -26.18 34.24 -4.48
C PRO A 289 -25.64 34.60 -3.09
N PHE A 290 -24.32 34.52 -2.91
CA PHE A 290 -23.61 34.81 -1.68
C PHE A 290 -22.60 35.94 -1.90
N HIS A 291 -23.09 37.18 -1.93
CA HIS A 291 -22.23 38.36 -1.94
C HIS A 291 -22.83 39.47 -1.08
N MET A 292 -21.99 40.43 -0.68
CA MET A 292 -22.39 41.59 0.11
C MET A 292 -21.62 42.83 -0.35
N VAL A 293 -22.29 43.95 -0.52
CA VAL A 293 -21.66 45.26 -0.74
C VAL A 293 -22.00 46.16 0.42
N PHE A 294 -21.00 46.77 1.05
CA PHE A 294 -21.20 47.67 2.19
C PHE A 294 -20.26 48.88 2.14
N ASP A 295 -20.69 49.99 2.75
CA ASP A 295 -19.94 51.25 2.78
C ASP A 295 -18.91 51.32 3.92
N LYS A 296 -18.30 52.50 4.09
CA LYS A 296 -17.27 52.75 5.11
C LYS A 296 -17.77 52.53 6.54
N GLU A 297 -19.05 52.78 6.76
CA GLU A 297 -19.74 52.62 8.04
C GLU A 297 -20.32 51.20 8.21
N LEU A 298 -19.91 50.24 7.38
CA LEU A 298 -20.37 48.85 7.37
C LEU A 298 -21.87 48.69 7.08
N ARG A 299 -22.51 49.67 6.44
CA ARG A 299 -23.93 49.58 6.06
C ARG A 299 -24.06 48.84 4.75
N VAL A 300 -24.84 47.78 4.75
CA VAL A 300 -25.08 46.95 3.57
C VAL A 300 -25.90 47.72 2.53
N LYS A 301 -25.36 47.86 1.32
CA LYS A 301 -26.02 48.48 0.15
C LYS A 301 -26.62 47.45 -0.80
N GLN A 302 -26.02 46.26 -0.89
CA GLN A 302 -26.42 45.20 -1.79
C GLN A 302 -26.10 43.84 -1.15
N ALA A 303 -26.95 42.85 -1.38
CA ALA A 303 -26.73 41.48 -0.94
C ALA A 303 -27.23 40.47 -1.99
N GLY A 304 -26.63 39.28 -2.01
CA GLY A 304 -27.09 38.16 -2.84
C GLY A 304 -28.44 37.59 -2.41
N VAL A 305 -29.10 36.85 -3.30
CA VAL A 305 -30.46 36.36 -3.02
C VAL A 305 -30.47 35.22 -1.99
N SER A 306 -29.55 34.26 -2.05
CA SER A 306 -29.54 33.14 -1.11
C SER A 306 -29.14 33.56 0.30
N ILE A 307 -28.16 34.47 0.44
CA ILE A 307 -27.76 34.97 1.76
C ILE A 307 -28.90 35.73 2.47
N GLN A 308 -29.76 36.44 1.72
CA GLN A 308 -30.94 37.13 2.24
C GLN A 308 -32.04 36.16 2.74
N LYS A 309 -32.13 34.95 2.18
CA LYS A 309 -33.06 33.92 2.69
C LYS A 309 -32.62 33.40 4.06
N ILE A 310 -31.32 33.30 4.26
CA ILE A 310 -30.74 32.71 5.48
C ILE A 310 -30.60 33.75 6.59
N VAL A 311 -30.21 34.98 6.26
CA VAL A 311 -30.03 36.09 7.21
C VAL A 311 -31.07 37.17 6.91
N PRO A 312 -32.24 37.15 7.57
CA PRO A 312 -33.36 38.04 7.26
C PRO A 312 -33.01 39.53 7.39
N GLY A 313 -32.06 39.88 8.26
CA GLY A 313 -31.59 41.26 8.43
C GLY A 313 -31.12 41.90 7.13
N LEU A 314 -30.52 41.11 6.23
CA LEU A 314 -29.99 41.60 4.95
C LEU A 314 -31.08 41.97 3.93
N GLN A 315 -32.34 41.61 4.19
CA GLN A 315 -33.47 42.08 3.38
C GLN A 315 -33.75 43.58 3.61
N THR A 316 -33.37 44.10 4.77
CA THR A 316 -33.47 45.51 5.11
C THR A 316 -32.18 46.21 4.71
N MET A 317 -32.17 46.89 3.56
CA MET A 317 -30.97 47.59 3.08
C MET A 317 -30.57 48.71 4.06
N GLY A 318 -29.28 48.88 4.30
CA GLY A 318 -28.72 49.89 5.20
C GLY A 318 -28.45 49.43 6.64
N ILE A 319 -28.65 48.15 6.96
CA ILE A 319 -28.25 47.58 8.26
C ILE A 319 -26.74 47.54 8.42
N CYS A 320 -26.27 47.66 9.66
CA CYS A 320 -24.86 47.50 10.00
C CYS A 320 -24.47 46.02 10.00
N LEU A 321 -23.42 45.70 9.26
CA LEU A 321 -22.97 44.33 9.00
C LEU A 321 -22.43 43.63 10.25
N ASP A 322 -21.76 44.38 11.12
CA ASP A 322 -21.14 43.96 12.37
C ASP A 322 -22.15 43.45 13.41
N HIS A 323 -23.41 43.87 13.32
CA HIS A 323 -24.49 43.35 14.16
C HIS A 323 -24.82 41.88 13.83
N TYR A 324 -24.80 41.50 12.55
CA TYR A 324 -25.19 40.15 12.12
C TYR A 324 -24.02 39.19 11.97
N PHE A 325 -22.83 39.72 11.68
CA PHE A 325 -21.64 38.91 11.43
C PHE A 325 -20.51 39.25 12.38
N SER A 326 -19.65 38.26 12.59
CA SER A 326 -18.35 38.43 13.23
C SER A 326 -17.28 37.86 12.32
N ILE A 327 -16.11 38.49 12.30
CA ILE A 327 -14.95 37.99 11.55
C ILE A 327 -14.27 36.93 12.42
N VAL A 328 -14.26 35.70 11.91
CA VAL A 328 -13.56 34.56 12.52
C VAL A 328 -12.12 34.49 12.02
N HIS A 329 -11.91 34.73 10.73
CA HIS A 329 -10.58 34.73 10.13
C HIS A 329 -10.47 35.82 9.05
N PRO A 330 -9.34 36.53 8.94
CA PRO A 330 -8.35 36.72 10.01
C PRO A 330 -8.98 37.41 11.22
N GLU A 331 -8.46 37.19 12.44
CA GLU A 331 -8.99 37.77 13.67
C GLU A 331 -8.71 39.28 13.79
N VAL A 332 -9.40 40.07 12.99
CA VAL A 332 -9.25 41.54 12.94
C VAL A 332 -10.51 42.23 13.49
N PRO A 333 -10.40 43.46 14.02
CA PRO A 333 -11.57 44.23 14.37
C PRO A 333 -12.39 44.53 13.11
N PHE A 334 -13.71 44.50 13.24
CA PHE A 334 -14.63 44.71 12.13
C PHE A 334 -14.67 46.20 11.75
N THR A 335 -13.64 46.65 11.04
CA THR A 335 -13.49 48.03 10.53
C THR A 335 -12.88 47.97 9.14
N ILE A 336 -13.25 48.91 8.27
CA ILE A 336 -12.78 48.93 6.87
C ILE A 336 -11.27 49.10 6.79
N SER A 337 -10.69 49.95 7.62
CA SER A 337 -9.23 50.12 7.73
C SER A 337 -8.53 48.80 8.02
N SER A 338 -9.07 47.99 8.94
CA SER A 338 -8.46 46.70 9.29
C SER A 338 -8.66 45.66 8.20
N ILE A 339 -9.83 45.64 7.55
CA ILE A 339 -10.09 44.75 6.41
C ILE A 339 -9.15 45.07 5.24
N GLN A 340 -8.89 46.35 4.96
CA GLN A 340 -7.98 46.79 3.89
C GLN A 340 -6.52 46.35 4.12
N LYS A 341 -6.07 46.26 5.37
CA LYS A 341 -4.72 45.76 5.69
C LYS A 341 -4.52 44.31 5.24
N PHE A 342 -5.55 43.48 5.40
CA PHE A 342 -5.52 42.05 5.07
C PHE A 342 -6.35 41.71 3.83
N ILE A 343 -6.45 42.63 2.86
CA ILE A 343 -7.34 42.49 1.70
C ILE A 343 -7.06 41.24 0.84
N ASN A 344 -5.80 40.77 0.82
CA ASN A 344 -5.37 39.58 0.09
C ASN A 344 -5.67 38.28 0.85
N SER A 345 -5.97 38.36 2.14
CA SER A 345 -6.35 37.21 2.94
C SER A 345 -7.80 36.80 2.65
N GLN A 346 -8.11 35.53 2.88
CA GLN A 346 -9.46 35.02 2.76
C GLN A 346 -10.22 35.29 4.06
N PHE A 347 -11.35 35.97 3.97
CA PHE A 347 -12.16 36.28 5.13
C PHE A 347 -13.17 35.16 5.39
N VAL A 348 -13.41 34.88 6.67
CA VAL A 348 -14.47 33.98 7.14
C VAL A 348 -15.38 34.75 8.07
N PHE A 349 -16.62 34.94 7.64
CA PHE A 349 -17.68 35.59 8.40
C PHE A 349 -18.58 34.54 9.02
N GLN A 350 -18.81 34.64 10.32
CA GLN A 350 -19.76 33.78 11.03
C GLN A 350 -20.96 34.60 11.51
N THR A 351 -22.17 34.08 11.28
CA THR A 351 -23.41 34.70 11.76
C THR A 351 -23.49 34.69 13.29
N ARG A 352 -23.95 35.78 13.89
CA ARG A 352 -24.18 35.87 15.34
C ARG A 352 -25.49 35.19 15.73
N ARG A 353 -25.43 34.25 16.69
CA ARG A 353 -26.60 33.46 17.15
C ARG A 353 -27.76 34.32 17.63
N GLU A 354 -27.47 35.45 18.28
CA GLU A 354 -28.45 36.38 18.86
C GLU A 354 -29.36 37.02 17.81
N MET A 355 -28.84 37.25 16.60
CA MET A 355 -29.52 37.96 15.53
C MET A 355 -30.20 37.02 14.51
N MET A 356 -30.12 35.70 14.75
CA MET A 356 -30.72 34.68 13.90
C MET A 356 -32.12 34.28 14.39
N PRO A 357 -33.03 33.83 13.50
CA PRO A 357 -34.34 33.33 13.90
C PRO A 357 -34.28 32.18 14.91
N GLU A 358 -35.35 31.98 15.70
CA GLU A 358 -35.40 30.94 16.74
C GLU A 358 -35.09 29.53 16.22
N SER A 359 -35.49 29.22 14.98
CA SER A 359 -35.21 27.96 14.29
C SER A 359 -33.71 27.70 14.08
N TRP A 360 -32.89 28.76 14.00
CA TRP A 360 -31.45 28.69 13.81
C TRP A 360 -30.67 28.69 15.15
N LYS A 361 -31.31 29.07 16.26
CA LYS A 361 -30.63 29.13 17.57
C LYS A 361 -30.16 27.78 18.10
N GLN A 362 -30.69 26.67 17.60
CA GLN A 362 -30.23 25.32 17.96
C GLN A 362 -29.26 24.71 16.94
N ARG A 363 -28.96 25.40 15.84
CA ARG A 363 -28.17 24.89 14.71
C ARG A 363 -26.71 25.37 14.76
N PRO A 364 -25.81 24.75 13.96
CA PRO A 364 -24.51 25.33 13.65
C PRO A 364 -24.69 26.69 12.97
N MET A 365 -23.85 27.66 13.31
CA MET A 365 -23.88 28.98 12.68
C MET A 365 -23.38 28.90 11.24
N LEU A 366 -23.91 29.77 10.39
CA LEU A 366 -23.46 29.87 9.00
C LEU A 366 -22.10 30.56 8.98
N GLU A 367 -21.15 29.90 8.35
CA GLU A 367 -19.84 30.45 8.04
C GLU A 367 -19.75 30.69 6.54
N LEU A 368 -19.33 31.88 6.16
CA LEU A 368 -19.15 32.31 4.79
C LEU A 368 -17.67 32.60 4.59
N ARG A 369 -17.03 31.91 3.65
CA ARG A 369 -15.63 32.13 3.29
C ARG A 369 -15.56 32.85 1.95
N GLY A 370 -14.76 33.90 1.85
CA GLY A 370 -14.71 34.72 0.65
C GLY A 370 -13.54 35.69 0.60
N GLN A 371 -13.51 36.49 -0.46
CA GLN A 371 -12.49 37.54 -0.66
C GLN A 371 -13.16 38.92 -0.62
N MET A 372 -12.39 39.90 -0.14
CA MET A 372 -12.77 41.30 -0.10
C MET A 372 -12.18 42.03 -1.31
N ILE A 373 -13.00 42.87 -1.95
CA ILE A 373 -12.57 43.73 -3.05
C ILE A 373 -12.98 45.16 -2.71
N TRP A 374 -11.98 46.04 -2.63
CA TRP A 374 -12.20 47.47 -2.41
C TRP A 374 -12.52 48.17 -3.72
N MET A 375 -13.66 48.86 -3.78
CA MET A 375 -14.08 49.63 -4.95
C MET A 375 -13.88 51.13 -4.69
N GLU A 376 -12.75 51.67 -5.15
CA GLU A 376 -12.37 53.08 -4.92
C GLU A 376 -13.44 54.07 -5.42
N SER A 377 -14.00 53.85 -6.62
CA SER A 377 -14.99 54.78 -7.20
C SER A 377 -16.27 54.91 -6.38
N LEU A 378 -16.66 53.87 -5.65
CA LEU A 378 -17.89 53.82 -4.86
C LEU A 378 -17.63 53.90 -3.35
N GLN A 379 -16.37 53.85 -2.92
CA GLN A 379 -15.96 53.78 -1.52
C GLN A 379 -16.69 52.65 -0.75
N CYS A 380 -16.89 51.52 -1.42
CA CYS A 380 -17.59 50.36 -0.89
C CYS A 380 -16.69 49.11 -0.96
N MET A 381 -16.89 48.20 -0.01
CA MET A 381 -16.32 46.86 -0.03
C MET A 381 -17.31 45.89 -0.66
N LEU A 382 -16.83 45.07 -1.60
CA LEU A 382 -17.53 43.91 -2.11
C LEU A 382 -16.93 42.66 -1.45
N TYR A 383 -17.77 41.91 -0.75
CA TYR A 383 -17.44 40.58 -0.23
C TYR A 383 -18.06 39.52 -1.15
N LEU A 384 -17.22 38.79 -1.87
CA LEU A 384 -17.62 37.63 -2.68
C LEU A 384 -17.31 36.37 -1.89
N CYS A 385 -18.33 35.59 -1.55
CA CYS A 385 -18.19 34.49 -0.62
C CYS A 385 -19.01 33.27 -1.01
N SER A 386 -18.69 32.15 -0.37
CA SER A 386 -19.41 30.89 -0.48
C SER A 386 -19.58 30.31 0.93
N PRO A 387 -20.66 29.54 1.19
CA PRO A 387 -20.85 28.91 2.49
C PRO A 387 -19.76 27.87 2.73
N LEU A 388 -19.10 27.94 3.89
CA LEU A 388 -18.06 27.00 4.28
C LEU A 388 -18.71 25.67 4.69
N LEU A 389 -18.83 24.76 3.72
CA LEU A 389 -19.43 23.43 3.85
C LEU A 389 -18.53 22.39 3.18
N ARG A 390 -18.37 21.23 3.82
CA ARG A 390 -17.53 20.15 3.29
C ARG A 390 -18.30 18.89 2.94
N THR A 391 -19.45 18.67 3.58
CA THR A 391 -20.25 17.44 3.45
C THR A 391 -21.72 17.75 3.20
N LEU A 392 -22.43 16.78 2.64
CA LEU A 392 -23.90 16.87 2.48
C LEU A 392 -24.61 16.91 3.84
N HIS A 393 -24.01 16.32 4.87
CA HIS A 393 -24.56 16.32 6.22
C HIS A 393 -24.56 17.73 6.84
N GLU A 394 -23.43 18.47 6.74
CA GLU A 394 -23.36 19.87 7.19
C GLU A 394 -24.36 20.78 6.46
N LEU A 395 -24.64 20.48 5.19
CA LEU A 395 -25.62 21.20 4.38
C LEU A 395 -27.05 20.94 4.89
N GLU A 396 -27.37 19.70 5.27
CA GLU A 396 -28.65 19.31 5.88
C GLU A 396 -28.83 19.91 7.28
N GLU A 397 -27.81 19.85 8.15
CA GLU A 397 -27.84 20.42 9.51
C GLU A 397 -28.15 21.93 9.49
N ARG A 398 -27.64 22.64 8.48
CA ARG A 398 -27.88 24.07 8.28
C ARG A 398 -29.16 24.36 7.46
N GLN A 399 -29.94 23.33 7.09
CA GLN A 399 -31.12 23.41 6.21
C GLN A 399 -30.89 24.23 4.93
N MET A 400 -29.71 24.12 4.36
CA MET A 400 -29.42 24.67 3.05
C MET A 400 -29.65 23.58 2.01
N HIS A 401 -29.91 23.99 0.77
CA HIS A 401 -30.01 23.06 -0.35
C HIS A 401 -28.84 23.29 -1.30
N ILE A 402 -28.47 22.24 -2.04
CA ILE A 402 -27.49 22.37 -3.14
C ILE A 402 -27.96 23.41 -4.17
N ALA A 403 -29.28 23.62 -4.31
CA ALA A 403 -29.87 24.64 -5.17
C ALA A 403 -29.60 26.09 -4.72
N ASP A 404 -29.28 26.32 -3.45
CA ASP A 404 -28.95 27.66 -2.95
C ASP A 404 -27.52 28.08 -3.31
N ILE A 405 -26.66 27.12 -3.67
CA ILE A 405 -25.27 27.30 -4.13
C ILE A 405 -25.25 27.35 -5.66
N ALA A 406 -24.59 28.36 -6.22
CA ALA A 406 -24.54 28.55 -7.67
C ALA A 406 -23.81 27.38 -8.37
N PRO A 407 -24.20 26.99 -9.60
CA PRO A 407 -23.54 25.88 -10.31
C PRO A 407 -22.06 26.12 -10.65
N HIS A 408 -21.63 27.37 -10.75
CA HIS A 408 -20.23 27.74 -11.01
C HIS A 408 -19.40 27.89 -9.73
N ASP A 409 -20.03 27.76 -8.56
CA ASP A 409 -19.34 27.80 -7.27
C ASP A 409 -18.69 26.44 -7.00
N VAL A 410 -17.38 26.45 -6.79
CA VAL A 410 -16.56 25.25 -6.55
C VAL A 410 -16.99 24.49 -5.30
N THR A 411 -17.61 25.18 -4.32
CA THR A 411 -18.13 24.56 -3.09
C THR A 411 -19.13 23.45 -3.42
N ARG A 412 -19.92 23.62 -4.47
CA ARG A 412 -20.90 22.61 -4.92
C ARG A 412 -20.22 21.32 -5.35
N ASP A 413 -19.21 21.42 -6.20
CA ASP A 413 -18.46 20.27 -6.71
C ASP A 413 -17.65 19.61 -5.60
N LEU A 414 -17.08 20.41 -4.69
CA LEU A 414 -16.33 19.92 -3.53
C LEU A 414 -17.19 19.03 -2.62
N ILE A 415 -18.41 19.46 -2.28
CA ILE A 415 -19.32 18.69 -1.42
C ILE A 415 -19.64 17.33 -2.06
N LEU A 416 -19.92 17.32 -3.38
CA LEU A 416 -20.25 16.10 -4.11
C LEU A 416 -19.03 15.18 -4.24
N LEU A 417 -17.85 15.73 -4.53
CA LEU A 417 -16.61 14.96 -4.64
C LEU A 417 -16.18 14.36 -3.29
N ASN A 418 -16.36 15.09 -2.18
CA ASN A 418 -16.14 14.56 -0.85
C ASN A 418 -17.08 13.39 -0.54
N GLN A 419 -18.35 13.50 -0.93
CA GLN A 419 -19.29 12.40 -0.75
C GLN A 419 -18.90 11.16 -1.57
N GLN A 420 -18.49 11.36 -2.83
CA GLN A 420 -17.98 10.27 -3.67
C GLN A 420 -16.76 9.60 -3.04
N ARG A 421 -15.80 10.39 -2.56
CA ARG A 421 -14.59 9.89 -1.89
C ARG A 421 -14.91 9.06 -0.65
N LEU A 422 -15.88 9.50 0.16
CA LEU A 422 -16.33 8.74 1.34
C LEU A 422 -16.96 7.40 0.95
N ALA A 423 -17.77 7.38 -0.13
CA ALA A 423 -18.37 6.15 -0.63
C ALA A 423 -17.33 5.17 -1.19
N GLU A 424 -16.33 5.67 -1.95
CA GLU A 424 -15.22 4.86 -2.46
C GLU A 424 -14.38 4.26 -1.34
N MET A 425 -14.11 5.05 -0.28
CA MET A 425 -13.38 4.58 0.89
C MET A 425 -14.13 3.46 1.63
N GLU A 426 -15.43 3.60 1.84
CA GLU A 426 -16.25 2.55 2.47
C GLU A 426 -16.28 1.26 1.62
N LEU A 427 -16.42 1.38 0.30
CA LEU A 427 -16.37 0.24 -0.61
C LEU A 427 -15.01 -0.47 -0.56
N SER A 428 -13.92 0.30 -0.54
CA SER A 428 -12.56 -0.23 -0.42
C SER A 428 -12.36 -1.00 0.89
N ASN A 429 -12.85 -0.46 2.01
CA ASN A 429 -12.78 -1.12 3.32
C ASN A 429 -13.56 -2.44 3.33
N GLN A 430 -14.74 -2.48 2.72
CA GLN A 430 -15.53 -3.70 2.60
C GLN A 430 -14.83 -4.76 1.73
N LEU A 431 -14.21 -4.33 0.63
CA LEU A 431 -13.44 -5.21 -0.25
C LEU A 431 -12.24 -5.82 0.49
N GLU A 432 -11.54 -5.02 1.29
CA GLU A 432 -10.40 -5.48 2.08
C GLU A 432 -10.80 -6.51 3.14
N ARG A 433 -11.91 -6.26 3.87
CA ARG A 433 -12.48 -7.24 4.81
C ARG A 433 -12.83 -8.55 4.13
N LYS A 434 -13.52 -8.50 2.99
CA LYS A 434 -13.90 -9.71 2.22
C LYS A 434 -12.70 -10.47 1.68
N LYS A 435 -11.66 -9.76 1.25
CA LYS A 435 -10.40 -10.36 0.80
C LYS A 435 -9.70 -11.11 1.93
N GLU A 436 -9.68 -10.54 3.14
CA GLU A 436 -9.07 -11.21 4.29
C GLU A 436 -9.89 -12.44 4.74
N GLU A 437 -11.22 -12.35 4.77
CA GLU A 437 -12.10 -13.50 5.01
C GLU A 437 -11.82 -14.65 4.02
N LEU A 438 -11.70 -14.34 2.73
CA LEU A 438 -11.36 -15.32 1.68
C LEU A 438 -9.97 -15.92 1.88
N ARG A 439 -8.99 -15.14 2.33
CA ARG A 439 -7.63 -15.61 2.59
C ARG A 439 -7.62 -16.65 3.73
N ILE A 440 -8.34 -16.36 4.82
CA ILE A 440 -8.47 -17.27 5.96
C ILE A 440 -9.20 -18.55 5.52
N LEU A 441 -10.31 -18.43 4.79
CA LEU A 441 -11.07 -19.58 4.30
C LEU A 441 -10.23 -20.46 3.38
N SER A 442 -9.46 -19.86 2.47
CA SER A 442 -8.56 -20.60 1.58
C SER A 442 -7.49 -21.35 2.35
N LYS A 443 -6.95 -20.77 3.44
CA LYS A 443 -5.98 -21.45 4.30
C LYS A 443 -6.61 -22.66 5.01
N HIS A 444 -7.80 -22.49 5.59
CA HIS A 444 -8.52 -23.58 6.25
C HIS A 444 -8.86 -24.70 5.26
N LEU A 445 -9.29 -24.35 4.05
CA LEU A 445 -9.58 -25.32 2.99
C LEU A 445 -8.34 -26.14 2.62
N GLU A 446 -7.17 -25.50 2.52
CA GLU A 446 -5.92 -26.19 2.22
C GLU A 446 -5.47 -27.10 3.37
N GLU A 447 -5.67 -26.69 4.63
CA GLU A 447 -5.41 -27.53 5.80
C GLU A 447 -6.33 -28.77 5.84
N GLU A 448 -7.63 -28.60 5.61
CA GLU A 448 -8.60 -29.71 5.55
C GLU A 448 -8.33 -30.65 4.36
N LYS A 449 -7.96 -30.09 3.21
CA LYS A 449 -7.56 -30.87 2.04
C LYS A 449 -6.33 -31.74 2.35
N LYS A 450 -5.31 -31.18 3.01
CA LYS A 450 -4.12 -31.95 3.44
C LYS A 450 -4.48 -33.07 4.41
N LYS A 451 -5.38 -32.84 5.37
CA LYS A 451 -5.86 -33.89 6.29
C LYS A 451 -6.56 -35.01 5.54
N THR A 452 -7.41 -34.66 4.58
CA THR A 452 -8.16 -35.62 3.77
C THR A 452 -7.23 -36.44 2.87
N GLU A 453 -6.22 -35.80 2.26
CA GLU A 453 -5.19 -36.48 1.48
C GLU A 453 -4.35 -37.43 2.34
N ALA A 454 -3.92 -37.00 3.53
CA ALA A 454 -3.17 -37.84 4.46
C ALA A 454 -3.96 -39.09 4.89
N LEU A 455 -5.27 -38.95 5.15
CA LEU A 455 -6.15 -40.07 5.48
C LEU A 455 -6.31 -41.03 4.29
N LEU A 456 -6.45 -40.50 3.07
CA LEU A 456 -6.59 -41.32 1.86
C LEU A 456 -5.32 -42.15 1.60
N TYR A 457 -4.14 -41.54 1.72
CA TYR A 457 -2.85 -42.24 1.57
C TYR A 457 -2.54 -43.24 2.68
N ALA A 458 -3.16 -43.09 3.86
CA ALA A 458 -3.05 -44.07 4.93
C ALA A 458 -3.88 -45.34 4.67
N MET A 459 -4.98 -45.24 3.89
CA MET A 459 -5.88 -46.35 3.60
C MET A 459 -5.57 -47.07 2.28
N LEU A 460 -5.04 -46.35 1.30
CA LEU A 460 -4.77 -46.88 -0.04
C LEU A 460 -3.33 -46.59 -0.47
N PRO A 461 -2.76 -47.42 -1.34
CA PRO A 461 -1.44 -47.12 -1.90
C PRO A 461 -1.48 -45.80 -2.67
N GLN A 462 -0.41 -45.02 -2.58
CA GLN A 462 -0.34 -43.65 -3.13
C GLN A 462 -0.70 -43.58 -4.62
N HIS A 463 -0.25 -44.54 -5.42
CA HIS A 463 -0.57 -44.62 -6.84
C HIS A 463 -2.08 -44.76 -7.11
N VAL A 464 -2.75 -45.62 -6.34
CA VAL A 464 -4.19 -45.90 -6.44
C VAL A 464 -5.00 -44.70 -5.91
N ALA A 465 -4.58 -44.12 -4.78
CA ALA A 465 -5.20 -42.94 -4.19
C ALA A 465 -5.17 -41.74 -5.16
N ASN A 466 -4.07 -41.52 -5.88
CA ASN A 466 -3.94 -40.45 -6.87
C ASN A 466 -4.90 -40.66 -8.06
N GLN A 467 -5.02 -41.89 -8.57
CA GLN A 467 -5.94 -42.18 -9.67
C GLN A 467 -7.41 -41.95 -9.25
N LEU A 468 -7.79 -42.37 -8.04
CA LEU A 468 -9.14 -42.13 -7.51
C LEU A 468 -9.41 -40.64 -7.30
N LYS A 469 -8.43 -39.87 -6.81
CA LYS A 469 -8.52 -38.41 -6.65
C LYS A 469 -8.72 -37.69 -7.98
N GLU A 470 -8.14 -38.21 -9.06
CA GLU A 470 -8.33 -37.72 -10.43
C GLU A 470 -9.67 -38.18 -11.06
N GLY A 471 -10.48 -38.96 -10.33
CA GLY A 471 -11.75 -39.50 -10.83
C GLY A 471 -11.58 -40.64 -11.84
N LYS A 472 -10.39 -41.24 -11.95
CA LYS A 472 -10.12 -42.39 -12.82
C LYS A 472 -10.51 -43.69 -12.12
N GLN A 473 -11.03 -44.64 -12.89
CA GLN A 473 -11.24 -46.00 -12.39
C GLN A 473 -9.91 -46.75 -12.32
N VAL A 474 -9.69 -47.45 -11.21
CA VAL A 474 -8.49 -48.25 -10.98
C VAL A 474 -8.76 -49.67 -11.48
N GLU A 475 -8.18 -50.03 -12.61
CA GLU A 475 -8.31 -51.37 -13.18
C GLU A 475 -7.52 -52.42 -12.36
N ALA A 476 -7.99 -53.67 -12.38
CA ALA A 476 -7.26 -54.78 -11.78
C ALA A 476 -5.99 -55.09 -12.60
N GLY A 477 -4.84 -55.13 -11.93
CA GLY A 477 -3.54 -55.42 -12.54
C GLY A 477 -3.06 -56.83 -12.21
N GLU A 478 -2.50 -57.52 -13.19
CA GLU A 478 -1.82 -58.81 -13.01
C GLU A 478 -0.33 -58.59 -12.71
N PHE A 479 0.13 -59.11 -11.58
CA PHE A 479 1.51 -59.04 -11.13
C PHE A 479 2.14 -60.42 -11.26
N LYS A 480 3.13 -60.56 -12.15
CA LYS A 480 3.76 -61.86 -12.49
C LYS A 480 4.53 -62.46 -11.32
N GLU A 481 5.17 -61.64 -10.51
CA GLU A 481 6.00 -62.08 -9.39
C GLU A 481 5.80 -61.13 -8.21
N CYS A 482 5.28 -61.65 -7.10
CA CYS A 482 5.17 -60.95 -5.83
C CYS A 482 5.43 -61.92 -4.69
N THR A 483 5.85 -61.41 -3.54
CA THR A 483 6.04 -62.22 -2.33
C THR A 483 5.00 -61.84 -1.31
N ILE A 484 4.22 -62.82 -0.84
CA ILE A 484 3.19 -62.65 0.17
C ILE A 484 3.67 -63.26 1.47
N LEU A 485 3.45 -62.54 2.56
CA LEU A 485 3.62 -63.00 3.92
C LEU A 485 2.27 -63.04 4.62
N PHE A 486 2.03 -64.15 5.33
CA PHE A 486 0.97 -64.28 6.32
C PHE A 486 1.60 -64.52 7.68
N SER A 487 1.05 -63.89 8.71
CA SER A 487 1.34 -64.26 10.09
C SER A 487 0.10 -64.39 10.93
N ASP A 488 0.16 -65.27 11.91
CA ASP A 488 -0.92 -65.53 12.86
C ASP A 488 -0.37 -65.65 14.28
N VAL A 489 -1.21 -65.31 15.27
CA VAL A 489 -0.82 -65.38 16.68
C VAL A 489 -1.05 -66.80 17.21
N VAL A 490 -0.01 -67.40 17.80
CA VAL A 490 -0.12 -68.74 18.35
C VAL A 490 -1.08 -68.72 19.54
N THR A 491 -2.03 -69.67 19.57
CA THR A 491 -3.05 -69.81 20.64
C THR A 491 -3.98 -68.60 20.82
N PHE A 492 -4.16 -67.76 19.80
CA PHE A 492 -5.04 -66.58 19.88
C PHE A 492 -6.46 -66.89 20.36
N THR A 493 -7.07 -67.96 19.86
CA THR A 493 -8.42 -68.40 20.28
C THR A 493 -8.50 -68.65 21.79
N ASN A 494 -7.43 -69.21 22.39
CA ASN A 494 -7.39 -69.47 23.83
C ASN A 494 -7.24 -68.16 24.63
N ILE A 495 -6.44 -67.21 24.14
CA ILE A 495 -6.30 -65.88 24.73
C ILE A 495 -7.65 -65.17 24.70
N CYS A 496 -8.36 -65.23 23.58
CA CYS A 496 -9.68 -64.65 23.43
C CYS A 496 -10.75 -65.25 24.36
N ALA A 497 -10.62 -66.53 24.70
CA ALA A 497 -11.52 -67.20 25.63
C ALA A 497 -11.24 -66.88 27.11
N GLN A 498 -10.04 -66.39 27.45
CA GLN A 498 -9.56 -66.22 28.83
C GLN A 498 -9.33 -64.75 29.23
N CYS A 499 -9.34 -63.81 28.29
CA CYS A 499 -9.12 -62.39 28.55
C CYS A 499 -10.36 -61.54 28.29
N GLU A 500 -10.41 -60.38 28.95
CA GLU A 500 -11.38 -59.35 28.64
C GLU A 500 -11.13 -58.77 27.24
N PRO A 501 -12.18 -58.47 26.45
CA PRO A 501 -12.04 -57.94 25.09
C PRO A 501 -11.12 -56.72 24.97
N ILE A 502 -11.12 -55.83 25.97
CA ILE A 502 -10.27 -54.63 25.98
C ILE A 502 -8.77 -54.97 26.03
N GLN A 503 -8.37 -56.01 26.76
CA GLN A 503 -6.98 -56.43 26.88
C GLN A 503 -6.47 -57.01 25.56
N ILE A 504 -7.32 -57.74 24.85
CA ILE A 504 -7.02 -58.30 23.53
C ILE A 504 -6.83 -57.17 22.51
N VAL A 505 -7.71 -56.18 22.51
CA VAL A 505 -7.59 -55.02 21.61
C VAL A 505 -6.30 -54.23 21.87
N LEU A 506 -5.96 -53.97 23.13
CA LEU A 506 -4.71 -53.27 23.49
C LEU A 506 -3.46 -54.08 23.07
N MET A 507 -3.48 -55.39 23.25
CA MET A 507 -2.41 -56.29 22.83
C MET A 507 -2.24 -56.28 21.31
N LEU A 508 -3.32 -56.48 20.54
CA LEU A 508 -3.29 -56.45 19.07
C LEU A 508 -2.84 -55.08 18.56
N ASN A 509 -3.35 -53.98 19.12
CA ASN A 509 -2.96 -52.64 18.74
C ASN A 509 -1.45 -52.39 18.98
N SER A 510 -0.93 -52.81 20.14
CA SER A 510 0.51 -52.72 20.45
C SER A 510 1.37 -53.52 19.46
N MET A 511 0.91 -54.71 19.07
CA MET A 511 1.58 -55.55 18.07
C MET A 511 1.53 -54.94 16.67
N TYR A 512 0.34 -54.56 16.19
CA TYR A 512 0.15 -53.98 14.86
C TYR A 512 0.85 -52.64 14.71
N LEU A 513 0.88 -51.78 15.73
CA LEU A 513 1.65 -50.53 15.70
C LEU A 513 3.15 -50.77 15.48
N ARG A 514 3.70 -51.88 16.00
CA ARG A 514 5.11 -52.24 15.76
C ARG A 514 5.32 -52.79 14.36
N PHE A 515 4.39 -53.61 13.87
CA PHE A 515 4.47 -54.16 12.52
C PHE A 515 4.28 -53.07 11.45
N ASP A 516 3.35 -52.14 11.66
CA ASP A 516 3.09 -51.01 10.77
C ASP A 516 4.29 -50.04 10.68
N ARG A 517 5.15 -49.98 11.71
CA ARG A 517 6.44 -49.25 11.60
C ARG A 517 7.42 -49.99 10.69
N LEU A 518 7.47 -51.32 10.79
CA LEU A 518 8.35 -52.14 9.96
C LEU A 518 7.94 -52.14 8.48
N THR A 519 6.65 -51.96 8.16
CA THR A 519 6.21 -51.90 6.76
C THR A 519 6.80 -50.69 6.03
N THR A 520 6.93 -49.56 6.72
CA THR A 520 7.57 -48.35 6.18
C THR A 520 9.09 -48.52 6.03
N VAL A 521 9.74 -49.22 6.97
CA VAL A 521 11.20 -49.47 6.93
C VAL A 521 11.58 -50.36 5.74
N HIS A 522 10.81 -51.43 5.49
CA HIS A 522 11.10 -52.41 4.45
C HIS A 522 10.38 -52.14 3.12
N ASP A 523 9.61 -51.06 3.02
CA ASP A 523 8.85 -50.65 1.83
C ASP A 523 7.99 -51.82 1.27
N VAL A 524 7.12 -52.33 2.15
CA VAL A 524 6.17 -53.43 1.87
C VAL A 524 4.74 -52.97 2.17
N TYR A 525 3.77 -53.47 1.41
CA TYR A 525 2.38 -53.03 1.52
C TYR A 525 1.55 -53.95 2.43
N LYS A 526 0.85 -53.36 3.40
CA LYS A 526 -0.08 -54.06 4.30
C LYS A 526 -1.42 -54.27 3.61
N VAL A 527 -1.92 -55.50 3.66
CA VAL A 527 -3.21 -55.88 3.09
C VAL A 527 -4.22 -56.06 4.22
N GLU A 528 -5.41 -55.47 4.07
CA GLU A 528 -6.48 -55.65 5.03
C GLU A 528 -6.95 -57.12 5.03
N THR A 529 -6.96 -57.74 6.21
CA THR A 529 -7.39 -59.13 6.41
C THR A 529 -8.33 -59.23 7.61
N ILE A 530 -9.01 -60.38 7.71
CA ILE A 530 -9.99 -60.64 8.77
C ILE A 530 -9.29 -61.37 9.92
N GLY A 531 -9.51 -60.91 11.15
CA GLY A 531 -9.05 -61.58 12.37
C GLY A 531 -7.68 -61.10 12.87
N ASP A 532 -6.92 -62.02 13.47
CA ASP A 532 -5.57 -61.84 13.99
C ASP A 532 -4.46 -62.11 12.98
N ALA A 533 -4.85 -62.50 11.76
CA ALA A 533 -3.93 -62.62 10.65
C ALA A 533 -3.39 -61.23 10.24
N TYR A 534 -2.09 -61.15 10.01
CA TYR A 534 -1.44 -59.97 9.44
C TYR A 534 -0.82 -60.34 8.10
N MET A 535 -1.28 -59.67 7.04
CA MET A 535 -0.88 -59.96 5.66
C MET A 535 -0.12 -58.79 5.07
N VAL A 536 1.01 -59.11 4.45
CA VAL A 536 1.89 -58.15 3.78
C VAL A 536 2.29 -58.68 2.41
N VAL A 537 2.41 -57.79 1.44
CA VAL A 537 2.89 -58.11 0.10
C VAL A 537 4.07 -57.23 -0.29
N GLY A 538 5.09 -57.84 -0.88
CA GLY A 538 6.19 -57.17 -1.55
C GLY A 538 6.03 -57.25 -3.06
N GLY A 539 6.33 -56.16 -3.77
CA GLY A 539 6.23 -56.07 -5.23
C GLY A 539 4.84 -55.66 -5.76
N VAL A 540 3.93 -55.25 -4.87
CA VAL A 540 2.60 -54.73 -5.19
C VAL A 540 2.36 -53.48 -4.31
N PRO A 541 1.79 -52.38 -4.83
CA PRO A 541 1.27 -52.18 -6.20
C PRO A 541 2.33 -51.82 -7.24
N VAL A 542 3.57 -51.55 -6.83
CA VAL A 542 4.68 -51.28 -7.75
C VAL A 542 5.60 -52.50 -7.78
N PRO A 543 5.86 -53.12 -8.95
CA PRO A 543 6.77 -54.26 -9.06
C PRO A 543 8.21 -53.87 -8.70
N VAL A 544 8.84 -54.64 -7.81
CA VAL A 544 10.23 -54.41 -7.37
C VAL A 544 10.99 -55.74 -7.38
N PRO A 545 12.18 -55.83 -8.00
CA PRO A 545 12.92 -57.10 -8.11
C PRO A 545 13.44 -57.64 -6.77
N THR A 546 13.53 -56.79 -5.74
CA THR A 546 13.93 -57.16 -4.38
C THR A 546 12.74 -57.49 -3.47
N HIS A 547 11.56 -57.79 -4.03
CA HIS A 547 10.33 -58.04 -3.27
C HIS A 547 10.51 -59.13 -2.21
N ALA A 548 11.19 -60.23 -2.53
CA ALA A 548 11.38 -61.37 -1.63
C ALA A 548 12.31 -61.01 -0.46
N GLU A 549 13.38 -60.26 -0.71
CA GLU A 549 14.35 -59.82 0.31
C GLU A 549 13.70 -58.88 1.33
N ARG A 550 12.91 -57.90 0.85
CA ARG A 550 12.17 -56.96 1.69
C ARG A 550 11.20 -57.68 2.60
N VAL A 551 10.42 -58.64 2.07
CA VAL A 551 9.47 -59.42 2.85
C VAL A 551 10.17 -60.37 3.83
N ALA A 552 11.32 -60.95 3.45
CA ALA A 552 12.11 -61.81 4.34
C ALA A 552 12.71 -61.01 5.52
N ASN A 553 13.25 -59.82 5.27
CA ASN A 553 13.74 -58.92 6.32
C ASN A 553 12.59 -58.43 7.21
N PHE A 554 11.45 -58.07 6.62
CA PHE A 554 10.24 -57.74 7.36
C PHE A 554 9.81 -58.89 8.29
N ALA A 555 9.82 -60.13 7.80
CA ALA A 555 9.47 -61.33 8.59
C ALA A 555 10.38 -61.53 9.81
N LEU A 556 11.70 -61.32 9.65
CA LEU A 556 12.66 -61.38 10.74
C LEU A 556 12.38 -60.28 11.78
N GLY A 557 12.16 -59.05 11.32
CA GLY A 557 11.81 -57.91 12.19
C GLY A 557 10.49 -58.14 12.93
N MET A 558 9.50 -58.77 12.29
CA MET A 558 8.21 -59.07 12.88
C MET A 558 8.32 -60.06 14.05
N ILE A 559 9.14 -61.12 13.91
CA ILE A 559 9.44 -62.06 14.99
C ILE A 559 10.14 -61.36 16.16
N MET A 560 11.09 -60.46 15.88
CA MET A 560 11.79 -59.69 16.91
C MET A 560 10.85 -58.70 17.63
N ALA A 561 9.98 -58.02 16.89
CA ALA A 561 9.01 -57.07 17.42
C ALA A 561 7.95 -57.75 18.31
N ALA A 562 7.50 -58.95 17.91
CA ALA A 562 6.53 -59.76 18.66
C ALA A 562 7.04 -60.17 20.04
N LYS A 563 8.36 -60.47 20.17
CA LYS A 563 8.97 -60.80 21.47
C LYS A 563 8.84 -59.70 22.52
N GLY A 564 8.71 -58.44 22.09
CA GLY A 564 8.56 -57.32 23.00
C GLY A 564 7.10 -57.04 23.41
N VAL A 565 6.13 -57.85 22.98
CA VAL A 565 4.72 -57.75 23.38
C VAL A 565 4.41 -58.94 24.29
N GLN A 566 3.83 -58.68 25.46
CA GLN A 566 3.51 -59.72 26.44
C GLN A 566 2.11 -60.27 26.22
N ASN A 567 1.95 -61.57 26.45
CA ASN A 567 0.66 -62.24 26.48
C ASN A 567 -0.08 -61.89 27.80
N PRO A 568 -1.30 -61.36 27.74
CA PRO A 568 -2.06 -60.93 28.92
C PRO A 568 -2.45 -62.09 29.87
N VAL A 569 -2.50 -63.33 29.38
CA VAL A 569 -2.82 -64.53 30.18
C VAL A 569 -1.57 -65.11 30.84
N SER A 570 -0.51 -65.32 30.05
CA SER A 570 0.66 -66.10 30.48
C SER A 570 1.86 -65.27 30.92
N GLY A 571 1.87 -63.95 30.67
CA GLY A 571 3.00 -63.05 30.93
C GLY A 571 4.22 -63.27 30.02
N ASN A 572 4.23 -64.35 29.23
CA ASN A 572 5.29 -64.68 28.29
C ASN A 572 5.19 -63.85 27.00
N PRO A 573 6.29 -63.66 26.25
CA PRO A 573 6.26 -63.03 24.95
C PRO A 573 5.29 -63.71 23.97
N ILE A 574 4.59 -62.92 23.16
CA ILE A 574 3.72 -63.45 22.12
C ILE A 574 4.57 -64.18 21.07
N GLN A 575 4.09 -65.36 20.70
CA GLN A 575 4.67 -66.15 19.61
C GLN A 575 3.77 -66.03 18.39
N ILE A 576 4.38 -65.82 17.23
CA ILE A 576 3.69 -65.77 15.95
C ILE A 576 4.19 -66.90 15.05
N ARG A 577 3.33 -67.37 14.15
CA ARG A 577 3.72 -68.18 12.98
C ARG A 577 3.80 -67.27 11.78
N VAL A 578 4.77 -67.53 10.90
CA VAL A 578 4.97 -66.71 9.70
C VAL A 578 5.15 -67.65 8.51
N GLY A 579 4.36 -67.45 7.47
CA GLY A 579 4.45 -68.17 6.20
C GLY A 579 4.72 -67.21 5.05
N ILE A 580 5.65 -67.58 4.17
CA ILE A 580 6.04 -66.77 3.01
C ILE A 580 5.96 -67.62 1.74
N HIS A 581 5.33 -67.07 0.71
CA HIS A 581 5.25 -67.66 -0.61
C HIS A 581 5.43 -66.61 -1.70
N THR A 582 6.08 -66.99 -2.80
CA THR A 582 6.26 -66.13 -3.98
C THR A 582 5.56 -66.73 -5.19
N GLY A 583 4.80 -65.91 -5.92
CA GLY A 583 4.05 -66.31 -7.10
C GLY A 583 3.24 -65.14 -7.73
N PRO A 584 2.51 -65.39 -8.82
CA PRO A 584 1.70 -64.36 -9.49
C PRO A 584 0.41 -64.05 -8.72
N VAL A 585 -0.07 -62.81 -8.80
CA VAL A 585 -1.34 -62.38 -8.19
C VAL A 585 -2.08 -61.39 -9.10
N LEU A 586 -3.40 -61.37 -8.97
CA LEU A 586 -4.24 -60.30 -9.50
C LEU A 586 -4.57 -59.35 -8.35
N ALA A 587 -4.29 -58.05 -8.50
CA ALA A 587 -4.60 -57.06 -7.47
C ALA A 587 -5.45 -55.91 -8.03
N GLY A 588 -6.42 -55.43 -7.26
CA GLY A 588 -7.35 -54.39 -7.71
C GLY A 588 -8.16 -53.79 -6.57
N VAL A 589 -8.83 -52.67 -6.85
CA VAL A 589 -9.70 -52.00 -5.89
C VAL A 589 -11.11 -52.59 -5.96
N VAL A 590 -11.65 -52.98 -4.80
CA VAL A 590 -13.01 -53.52 -4.66
C VAL A 590 -13.84 -52.60 -3.78
N GLY A 591 -15.06 -52.28 -4.23
CA GLY A 591 -16.03 -51.46 -3.48
C GLY A 591 -16.01 -49.98 -3.88
N GLU A 592 -17.20 -49.40 -4.03
CA GLU A 592 -17.38 -47.99 -4.44
C GLU A 592 -17.38 -47.04 -3.23
N LYS A 593 -18.13 -47.37 -2.17
CA LYS A 593 -18.23 -46.53 -0.95
C LYS A 593 -17.02 -46.66 -0.01
N MET A 594 -16.42 -47.85 0.04
CA MET A 594 -15.25 -48.16 0.87
C MET A 594 -14.25 -48.94 0.00
N PRO A 595 -13.44 -48.25 -0.81
CA PRO A 595 -12.49 -48.91 -1.71
C PRO A 595 -11.42 -49.64 -0.91
N ARG A 596 -11.23 -50.93 -1.18
CA ARG A 596 -10.17 -51.75 -0.58
C ARG A 596 -9.28 -52.33 -1.67
N TYR A 597 -7.97 -52.25 -1.46
CA TYR A 597 -7.01 -52.86 -2.37
C TYR A 597 -6.83 -54.35 -2.02
N CYS A 598 -7.44 -55.21 -2.82
CA CYS A 598 -7.53 -56.65 -2.57
C CYS A 598 -6.59 -57.42 -3.51
N LEU A 599 -6.05 -58.54 -3.01
CA LEU A 599 -5.27 -59.48 -3.80
C LEU A 599 -6.05 -60.79 -3.98
N PHE A 600 -6.02 -61.30 -5.19
CA PHE A 600 -6.65 -62.56 -5.60
C PHE A 600 -5.64 -63.46 -6.28
N GLY A 601 -5.84 -64.77 -6.12
CA GLY A 601 -5.03 -65.78 -6.77
C GLY A 601 -4.65 -66.90 -5.83
N ASP A 602 -4.19 -67.99 -6.43
CA ASP A 602 -3.78 -69.19 -5.72
C ASP A 602 -2.55 -68.96 -4.82
N THR A 603 -1.69 -68.01 -5.19
CA THR A 603 -0.54 -67.57 -4.39
C THR A 603 -0.93 -67.12 -2.98
N VAL A 604 -2.08 -66.43 -2.83
CA VAL A 604 -2.59 -65.99 -1.51
C VAL A 604 -2.94 -67.19 -0.65
N ASN A 605 -3.60 -68.19 -1.24
CA ASN A 605 -4.00 -69.41 -0.54
C ASN A 605 -2.78 -70.24 -0.12
N ILE A 606 -1.78 -70.41 -0.99
CA ILE A 606 -0.56 -71.14 -0.66
C ILE A 606 0.19 -70.43 0.47
N ALA A 607 0.31 -69.10 0.44
CA ALA A 607 0.95 -68.31 1.49
C ALA A 607 0.27 -68.52 2.86
N SER A 608 -1.07 -68.47 2.89
CA SER A 608 -1.84 -68.80 4.09
C SER A 608 -1.59 -70.23 4.58
N ARG A 609 -1.48 -71.23 3.68
CA ARG A 609 -1.12 -72.61 4.08
C ARG A 609 0.29 -72.73 4.62
N MET A 610 1.25 -71.93 4.14
CA MET A 610 2.60 -71.89 4.69
C MET A 610 2.59 -71.35 6.12
N GLU A 611 1.73 -70.38 6.44
CA GLU A 611 1.55 -69.91 7.82
C GLU A 611 0.96 -71.02 8.69
N SER A 612 -0.14 -71.65 8.26
CA SER A 612 -0.91 -72.56 9.14
C SER A 612 -0.15 -73.84 9.46
N HIS A 613 0.70 -74.32 8.55
CA HIS A 613 1.63 -75.43 8.84
C HIS A 613 2.92 -74.97 9.50
N GLY A 614 3.10 -73.68 9.76
CA GLY A 614 4.28 -73.09 10.39
C GLY A 614 4.51 -73.58 11.81
N VAL A 615 5.74 -73.41 12.30
CA VAL A 615 6.12 -73.71 13.69
C VAL A 615 6.19 -72.39 14.46
N PRO A 616 5.74 -72.33 15.73
CA PRO A 616 5.84 -71.12 16.54
C PRO A 616 7.25 -70.49 16.53
N SER A 617 7.30 -69.18 16.33
CA SER A 617 8.55 -68.40 16.30
C SER A 617 9.53 -68.76 15.18
N LYS A 618 9.10 -69.51 14.15
CA LYS A 618 9.89 -69.81 12.95
C LYS A 618 9.20 -69.28 11.70
N ILE A 619 9.99 -68.81 10.76
CA ILE A 619 9.52 -68.30 9.47
C ILE A 619 9.57 -69.43 8.45
N HIS A 620 8.42 -69.78 7.89
CA HIS A 620 8.25 -70.91 6.98
C HIS A 620 8.17 -70.42 5.53
N LEU A 621 8.98 -71.01 4.66
CA LEU A 621 9.13 -70.64 3.25
C LEU A 621 8.66 -71.77 2.34
N SER A 622 7.97 -71.41 1.26
CA SER A 622 7.77 -72.30 0.10
C SER A 622 9.05 -72.48 -0.71
N SER A 623 9.11 -73.51 -1.56
CA SER A 623 10.19 -73.68 -2.54
C SER A 623 10.40 -72.47 -3.44
N SER A 624 9.33 -71.82 -3.90
CA SER A 624 9.43 -70.61 -4.74
C SER A 624 10.10 -69.45 -4.01
N ALA A 625 9.68 -69.16 -2.77
CA ALA A 625 10.30 -68.11 -1.97
C ALA A 625 11.78 -68.43 -1.65
N TYR A 626 12.09 -69.70 -1.38
CA TYR A 626 13.46 -70.16 -1.17
C TYR A 626 14.34 -69.92 -2.41
N GLN A 627 13.85 -70.21 -3.62
CA GLN A 627 14.61 -69.98 -4.85
C GLN A 627 14.96 -68.50 -5.05
N CYS A 628 14.04 -67.59 -4.76
CA CYS A 628 14.28 -66.15 -4.84
C CYS A 628 15.32 -65.66 -3.80
N LEU A 629 15.42 -66.33 -2.65
CA LEU A 629 16.31 -65.96 -1.54
C LEU A 629 17.65 -66.70 -1.52
N LYS A 630 17.78 -67.82 -2.24
CA LYS A 630 18.93 -68.74 -2.19
C LYS A 630 20.28 -68.04 -2.43
N TYR A 631 20.31 -67.04 -3.30
CA TYR A 631 21.52 -66.30 -3.68
C TYR A 631 21.67 -64.96 -2.95
N LYS A 632 20.86 -64.69 -1.91
CA LYS A 632 20.73 -63.37 -1.27
C LYS A 632 21.21 -63.33 0.19
N ASN A 633 22.21 -64.15 0.55
CA ASN A 633 22.85 -64.17 1.88
C ASN A 633 21.94 -64.49 3.08
N PHE A 634 20.82 -65.16 2.87
CA PHE A 634 19.97 -65.66 3.94
C PHE A 634 20.38 -67.07 4.39
N GLU A 635 20.37 -67.30 5.71
CA GLU A 635 20.55 -68.63 6.28
C GLU A 635 19.20 -69.35 6.37
N MET A 636 19.07 -70.46 5.66
CA MET A 636 17.83 -71.23 5.53
C MET A 636 18.10 -72.72 5.75
N THR A 637 17.21 -73.41 6.47
CA THR A 637 17.29 -74.85 6.73
C THR A 637 16.11 -75.58 6.10
N GLU A 638 16.36 -76.74 5.51
CA GLU A 638 15.30 -77.57 4.95
C GLU A 638 14.43 -78.18 6.08
N ARG A 639 13.10 -78.14 5.87
CA ARG A 639 12.12 -78.76 6.76
C ARG A 639 11.75 -80.18 6.32
N GLY A 640 11.75 -80.42 5.01
CA GLY A 640 11.28 -81.64 4.36
C GLY A 640 9.97 -81.44 3.57
N GLU A 641 9.37 -82.54 3.13
CA GLU A 641 8.08 -82.54 2.43
C GLU A 641 6.92 -82.41 3.41
N ILE A 642 6.00 -81.49 3.11
CA ILE A 642 4.72 -81.37 3.82
C ILE A 642 3.56 -81.59 2.84
N GLU A 643 2.48 -82.18 3.33
CA GLU A 643 1.26 -82.35 2.53
C GLU A 643 0.39 -81.10 2.61
N VAL A 644 0.28 -80.37 1.50
CA VAL A 644 -0.50 -79.13 1.41
C VAL A 644 -1.81 -79.41 0.70
N LYS A 645 -2.93 -79.15 1.39
CA LYS A 645 -4.28 -79.36 0.85
C LYS A 645 -4.45 -78.67 -0.50
N GLY A 646 -4.78 -79.44 -1.54
CA GLY A 646 -5.00 -78.95 -2.91
C GLY A 646 -3.73 -78.81 -3.76
N LYS A 647 -2.54 -79.07 -3.21
CA LYS A 647 -1.25 -79.03 -3.93
C LYS A 647 -0.44 -80.32 -3.85
N GLY A 648 -0.75 -81.20 -2.89
CA GLY A 648 0.02 -82.43 -2.68
C GLY A 648 1.26 -82.19 -1.84
N LYS A 649 2.30 -83.00 -2.03
CA LYS A 649 3.56 -82.88 -1.29
C LYS A 649 4.38 -81.69 -1.79
N MET A 650 4.79 -80.81 -0.88
CA MET A 650 5.63 -79.64 -1.17
C MET A 650 6.87 -79.63 -0.29
N HIS A 651 8.04 -79.43 -0.88
CA HIS A 651 9.25 -79.13 -0.13
C HIS A 651 9.18 -77.72 0.48
N THR A 652 9.64 -77.60 1.71
CA THR A 652 9.59 -76.33 2.45
C THR A 652 10.85 -76.11 3.27
N TYR A 653 11.07 -74.85 3.64
CA TYR A 653 12.29 -74.39 4.30
C TYR A 653 11.94 -73.48 5.47
N PHE A 654 12.84 -73.37 6.44
CA PHE A 654 12.78 -72.35 7.49
C PHE A 654 13.84 -71.29 7.25
N LEU A 655 13.43 -70.03 7.36
CA LEU A 655 14.35 -68.89 7.39
C LEU A 655 14.83 -68.67 8.83
N ILE A 656 16.16 -68.63 9.02
CA ILE A 656 16.78 -68.45 10.34
C ILE A 656 17.17 -66.99 10.56
N ARG A 657 18.04 -66.46 9.70
CA ARG A 657 18.56 -65.08 9.82
C ARG A 657 19.14 -64.57 8.51
N ASN A 658 19.33 -63.26 8.44
CA ASN A 658 20.12 -62.61 7.39
C ASN A 658 21.59 -62.57 7.84
N LYS A 659 22.54 -62.91 6.95
CA LYS A 659 23.98 -62.87 7.27
C LYS A 659 24.61 -61.49 7.08
N THR A 660 23.97 -60.60 6.31
CA THR A 660 24.51 -59.27 5.97
C THR A 660 23.86 -58.13 6.73
N ALA A 661 22.56 -58.23 7.05
CA ALA A 661 21.84 -57.15 7.76
C ALA A 661 21.92 -57.34 9.28
N THR A 662 22.20 -56.25 10.00
CA THR A 662 22.20 -56.25 11.47
C THR A 662 20.78 -56.18 12.03
N GLU A 663 20.61 -56.61 13.28
CA GLU A 663 19.32 -56.53 13.99
C GLU A 663 18.76 -55.09 14.07
N ASN A 664 19.63 -54.08 14.13
CA ASN A 664 19.22 -52.68 14.17
C ASN A 664 18.69 -52.19 12.81
N GLU A 665 19.35 -52.56 11.71
CA GLU A 665 18.90 -52.24 10.35
C GLU A 665 17.55 -52.89 10.05
N ILE A 666 17.35 -54.15 10.45
CA ILE A 666 16.09 -54.86 10.26
C ILE A 666 14.96 -54.21 11.07
N MET A 667 15.26 -53.67 12.25
CA MET A 667 14.27 -53.00 13.10
C MET A 667 14.08 -51.51 12.78
N GLY A 668 14.84 -50.95 11.81
CA GLY A 668 14.79 -49.53 11.47
C GLY A 668 15.19 -48.61 12.62
N ARG A 669 16.10 -49.06 13.50
CA ARG A 669 16.66 -48.27 14.58
C ARG A 669 17.94 -47.57 14.09
N PRO A 670 18.15 -46.29 14.42
CA PRO A 670 19.34 -45.54 13.98
C PRO A 670 20.65 -46.12 14.53
#